data_AF-A0A5C5ZB50-F1
#
_entry.id   AF-A0A5C5ZB50-F1
#
_cell.length_a   1.000
_cell.length_b   1.000
_cell.length_c   1.000
_cell.angle_alpha   90.00
_cell.angle_beta   90.00
_cell.angle_gamma   90.00
#
_symmetry.space_group_name_H-M   'P 1'
#
loop_
_entity.id
_entity.type
_entity.pdbx_description
1 polymer ?
#
loop_
_entity_poly.entity_id
_entity_poly.type
_entity_poly.pdbx_seq_one_letter_code
_entity_poly.pdbx_strand_id
1 'polypeptide(L)'
;MVASTLTVSVDASSDAAFRLLPIQTLAVTTTDNDLAGFTVSQTDDSTIVSEAGDQDSFSVQLSAAPLTDVLLRVESDDTSEVGLSTTSLLFTTANWSQPQTVTVSGIDDDLVDGVVASTLTVSVDASSDAAFRLLPIQTLAVTTTDDDASGFFVTQSTMTVDESGSFETFTVVLTAEPTADVVLNVVSADVEEALVDHPTLTFNPTNWNVAQTVTVTGVDESIDDGDQATVVSVSVNGEFSDDVFDLLAEQTVNVTTTDDDAAGFAVSNSAVTVDETGSLQTFTVVLSSEPISEVVLDIVSADVSEVSVDRTTLTFTPANWNVNQTITVTGVNDAIDDGDQATMVTVSVIDPLSDVVFGPLAEQTVNVTTRDDDVAGIGLSQSDDLTVVGETHSSDAVEFALTSQPLGDVVIAIAVDLVDEVSFAPSTLTFTPDDWDVSQEVTFTGKSDLIDDGDQTISATASIQSAGADENYAALTALQWNVTNTDRPLFELNVIVEDSILRVYESASGDLISEKLVAANTATEVVTGQRDDIIVVSPLQDGVTTTVKTAAGNDRVSFRPPDMGQFDGGDGIDTAVIQGDGSTLDLSKSETQLQNVERIDLRSTGTQTLVATIENLKLVWGDEAILFVLADQGDVLKLGHGWTISQPAFDGEVLWHRLVSESFTLTLSNDHFWTNPLNPNDVDRSGDVTAGDALKVINRLSEPGGGTLEVSETDFPPPNYLDTSGDGEVTALDALRVINYLSDNGSSGEGEFVSSATLFVRDPAVNSDREPQVYPSAINEFGIEPLTTKRNIDATKTHVQPMELVQVNDQERGESSKATEATTLEFLDQVYADWRR
;
A
#
# COMPACT_ATOMS: atom_id res chain seq x y z
N MET A 1 123.78 15.97 -85.63
CA MET A 1 125.11 16.47 -86.05
C MET A 1 124.98 17.18 -87.39
N VAL A 2 125.33 18.47 -87.45
CA VAL A 2 125.40 19.23 -88.70
C VAL A 2 126.86 19.60 -88.95
N ALA A 3 127.36 19.34 -90.15
CA ALA A 3 128.73 19.69 -90.53
C ALA A 3 128.76 21.03 -91.27
N SER A 4 129.47 22.01 -90.72
CA SER A 4 129.69 23.31 -91.35
C SER A 4 131.18 23.50 -91.65
N THR A 5 131.51 24.23 -92.73
CA THR A 5 132.90 24.46 -93.13
C THR A 5 133.27 25.93 -92.97
N LEU A 6 134.24 26.23 -92.11
CA LEU A 6 134.85 27.56 -92.02
C LEU A 6 135.99 27.68 -93.03
N THR A 7 135.96 28.69 -93.87
CA THR A 7 137.00 28.97 -94.86
C THR A 7 137.82 30.17 -94.42
N VAL A 8 139.15 30.01 -94.38
CA VAL A 8 140.11 31.11 -94.18
C VAL A 8 140.93 31.25 -95.43
N SER A 9 140.82 32.42 -96.06
CA SER A 9 141.60 32.81 -97.23
C SER A 9 142.40 34.08 -96.92
N VAL A 10 143.54 34.23 -97.58
CA VAL A 10 144.35 35.45 -97.50
C VAL A 10 143.69 36.52 -98.36
N ASP A 11 143.37 37.66 -97.76
CA ASP A 11 142.71 38.76 -98.46
C ASP A 11 143.60 39.33 -99.58
N ALA A 12 142.96 39.79 -100.65
CA ALA A 12 143.63 40.27 -101.86
C ALA A 12 144.53 41.50 -101.64
N SER A 13 144.34 42.25 -100.53
CA SER A 13 145.17 43.40 -100.14
C SER A 13 146.49 43.00 -99.44
N SER A 14 146.65 41.73 -99.10
CA SER A 14 147.84 41.21 -98.41
C SER A 14 149.09 41.17 -99.31
N ASP A 15 150.27 41.05 -98.71
CA ASP A 15 151.55 40.98 -99.44
C ASP A 15 151.51 39.93 -100.56
N ALA A 16 152.07 40.27 -101.73
CA ALA A 16 152.04 39.45 -102.94
C ALA A 16 152.63 38.04 -102.74
N ALA A 17 153.62 37.88 -101.84
CA ALA A 17 154.21 36.59 -101.53
C ALA A 17 153.22 35.59 -100.88
N PHE A 18 152.12 36.08 -100.28
CA PHE A 18 151.17 35.27 -99.50
C PHE A 18 149.80 35.09 -100.19
N ARG A 19 149.54 35.78 -101.31
CA ARG A 19 148.23 35.73 -102.03
C ARG A 19 147.95 34.40 -102.74
N LEU A 20 148.97 33.57 -102.99
CA LEU A 20 148.82 32.25 -103.62
C LEU A 20 148.77 31.09 -102.60
N LEU A 21 148.66 31.40 -101.30
CA LEU A 21 148.48 30.36 -100.30
C LEU A 21 147.12 29.68 -100.46
N PRO A 22 147.05 28.34 -100.40
CA PRO A 22 145.81 27.61 -100.52
C PRO A 22 144.85 27.96 -99.38
N ILE A 23 143.57 28.13 -99.73
CA ILE A 23 142.47 28.34 -98.77
C ILE A 23 142.47 27.19 -97.78
N GLN A 24 142.48 27.52 -96.50
CA GLN A 24 142.36 26.53 -95.44
C GLN A 24 140.89 26.37 -95.08
N THR A 25 140.42 25.13 -95.04
CA THR A 25 139.08 24.78 -94.56
C THR A 25 139.20 24.05 -93.23
N LEU A 26 138.38 24.44 -92.27
CA LEU A 26 138.18 23.71 -91.03
C LEU A 26 136.75 23.18 -91.01
N ALA A 27 136.61 21.85 -90.97
CA ALA A 27 135.32 21.22 -90.70
C ALA A 27 134.99 21.41 -89.22
N VAL A 28 133.88 22.08 -88.93
CA VAL A 28 133.32 22.20 -87.60
C VAL A 28 132.07 21.32 -87.55
N THR A 29 132.11 20.30 -86.71
CA THR A 29 130.93 19.50 -86.38
C THR A 29 130.31 20.08 -85.12
N THR A 30 129.04 20.46 -85.19
CA THR A 30 128.25 20.70 -83.98
C THR A 30 127.54 19.41 -83.61
N THR A 31 127.76 18.95 -82.37
CA THR A 31 126.95 17.92 -81.73
C THR A 31 125.77 18.61 -81.08
N ASP A 32 124.57 18.20 -81.47
CA ASP A 32 123.33 18.56 -80.77
C ASP A 32 123.33 17.81 -79.44
N ASN A 33 123.23 18.56 -78.34
CA ASN A 33 123.26 18.04 -76.98
C ASN A 33 121.89 18.11 -76.30
N ASP A 34 120.84 18.50 -77.02
CA ASP A 34 119.47 18.54 -76.52
C ASP A 34 118.84 17.15 -76.69
N LEU A 35 118.39 16.55 -75.57
CA LEU A 35 117.73 15.25 -75.55
C LEU A 35 116.22 15.46 -75.43
N ALA A 36 115.43 14.88 -76.34
CA ALA A 36 113.98 14.91 -76.24
C ALA A 36 113.51 14.25 -74.94
N GLY A 37 112.65 14.95 -74.22
CA GLY A 37 112.16 14.55 -72.91
C GLY A 37 111.05 15.50 -72.46
N PHE A 38 110.25 15.07 -71.50
CA PHE A 38 109.34 15.95 -70.77
C PHE A 38 109.45 15.64 -69.27
N THR A 39 109.12 16.62 -68.44
CA THR A 39 109.12 16.49 -66.98
C THR A 39 107.75 16.85 -66.45
N VAL A 40 107.20 16.00 -65.60
CA VAL A 40 106.05 16.30 -64.76
C VAL A 40 106.57 16.73 -63.38
N SER A 41 106.14 17.90 -62.90
CA SER A 41 106.51 18.43 -61.59
C SER A 41 105.25 18.73 -60.80
N GLN A 42 105.05 18.02 -59.69
CA GLN A 42 103.99 18.31 -58.71
C GLN A 42 104.39 19.52 -57.86
N THR A 43 103.38 20.21 -57.31
CA THR A 43 103.61 21.19 -56.25
C THR A 43 103.86 20.40 -54.96
N ASP A 44 104.92 20.72 -54.19
CA ASP A 44 105.23 20.07 -52.91
C ASP A 44 105.36 18.53 -52.91
N ASP A 45 105.80 17.93 -54.03
CA ASP A 45 106.10 16.49 -54.22
C ASP A 45 104.88 15.53 -54.10
N SER A 46 103.65 16.03 -53.97
CA SER A 46 102.42 15.22 -53.92
C SER A 46 101.24 15.96 -54.55
N THR A 47 100.17 15.24 -54.93
CA THR A 47 98.91 15.87 -55.35
C THR A 47 97.79 15.36 -54.48
N ILE A 48 97.22 16.26 -53.68
CA ILE A 48 96.17 15.98 -52.71
C ILE A 48 95.03 16.95 -53.00
N VAL A 49 93.84 16.41 -53.15
CA VAL A 49 92.60 17.15 -53.40
C VAL A 49 91.54 16.68 -52.42
N SER A 50 90.42 17.39 -52.33
CA SER A 50 89.29 17.01 -51.46
C SER A 50 87.99 17.17 -52.23
N GLU A 51 87.02 16.32 -51.94
CA GLU A 51 85.62 16.45 -52.37
C GLU A 51 84.99 17.78 -51.90
N ALA A 52 85.32 18.21 -50.67
CA ALA A 52 85.03 19.55 -50.13
C ALA A 52 85.54 20.76 -50.97
N GLY A 53 86.30 20.52 -52.04
CA GLY A 53 86.63 21.52 -53.06
C GLY A 53 88.09 21.99 -53.09
N ASP A 54 88.98 21.37 -52.31
CA ASP A 54 90.42 21.64 -52.39
C ASP A 54 91.00 21.14 -53.73
N GLN A 55 91.77 22.00 -54.39
CA GLN A 55 92.41 21.72 -55.68
C GLN A 55 93.92 21.77 -55.54
N ASP A 56 94.61 20.99 -56.36
CA ASP A 56 96.07 21.05 -56.50
C ASP A 56 96.46 21.12 -57.99
N SER A 57 97.74 21.32 -58.29
CA SER A 57 98.21 21.40 -59.66
C SER A 57 99.61 20.83 -59.85
N PHE A 58 99.83 20.29 -61.04
CA PHE A 58 101.16 19.91 -61.52
C PHE A 58 101.47 20.62 -62.84
N SER A 59 102.75 20.74 -63.15
CA SER A 59 103.22 21.35 -64.40
C SER A 59 103.96 20.35 -65.28
N VAL A 60 103.80 20.50 -66.59
CA VAL A 60 104.50 19.70 -67.59
C VAL A 60 105.32 20.62 -68.49
N GLN A 61 106.56 20.25 -68.78
CA GLN A 61 107.48 21.02 -69.63
C GLN A 61 108.31 20.08 -70.50
N LEU A 62 108.62 20.47 -71.74
CA LEU A 62 109.56 19.73 -72.59
C LEU A 62 111.01 20.13 -72.26
N SER A 63 111.92 19.16 -72.28
CA SER A 63 113.34 19.34 -72.00
C SER A 63 114.17 19.78 -73.22
N ALA A 64 113.59 19.77 -74.42
CA ALA A 64 114.21 20.20 -75.67
C ALA A 64 113.17 20.82 -76.63
N ALA A 65 113.63 21.68 -77.54
CA ALA A 65 112.77 22.26 -78.58
C ALA A 65 112.33 21.19 -79.59
N PRO A 66 111.03 21.02 -79.86
CA PRO A 66 110.57 20.08 -80.88
C PRO A 66 110.69 20.73 -82.29
N LEU A 67 110.69 19.92 -83.36
CA LEU A 67 110.68 20.38 -84.75
C LEU A 67 109.25 20.60 -85.28
N THR A 68 108.30 19.80 -84.79
CA THR A 68 106.85 19.94 -85.01
C THR A 68 106.12 19.88 -83.66
N ASP A 69 104.83 20.17 -83.62
CA ASP A 69 104.11 20.20 -82.34
C ASP A 69 104.12 18.82 -81.62
N VAL A 70 104.15 18.86 -80.29
CA VAL A 70 104.06 17.72 -79.37
C VAL A 70 102.78 17.86 -78.57
N LEU A 71 101.88 16.89 -78.71
CA LEU A 71 100.65 16.79 -77.97
C LEU A 71 100.82 15.75 -76.86
N LEU A 72 100.69 16.16 -75.60
CA LEU A 72 100.62 15.25 -74.46
C LEU A 72 99.15 15.02 -74.09
N ARG A 73 98.80 13.78 -73.75
CA ARG A 73 97.51 13.40 -73.16
C ARG A 73 97.66 13.22 -71.66
N VAL A 74 96.65 13.68 -70.92
CA VAL A 74 96.53 13.54 -69.47
C VAL A 74 95.21 12.84 -69.18
N GLU A 75 95.27 11.69 -68.51
CA GLU A 75 94.10 10.84 -68.22
C GLU A 75 94.16 10.35 -66.77
N SER A 76 93.01 10.35 -66.08
CA SER A 76 92.83 9.70 -64.77
C SER A 76 92.33 8.27 -64.96
N ASP A 77 92.75 7.34 -64.11
CA ASP A 77 92.16 6.00 -64.01
C ASP A 77 90.81 5.99 -63.27
N ASP A 78 90.59 7.00 -62.43
CA ASP A 78 89.33 7.24 -61.74
C ASP A 78 88.83 8.67 -62.01
N THR A 79 87.72 8.78 -62.75
CA THR A 79 87.10 10.06 -63.07
C THR A 79 85.89 10.38 -62.18
N SER A 80 85.46 9.44 -61.34
CA SER A 80 84.51 9.71 -60.24
C SER A 80 85.20 10.47 -59.13
N GLU A 81 86.50 10.25 -58.93
CA GLU A 81 87.31 10.87 -57.86
C GLU A 81 88.05 12.14 -58.29
N VAL A 82 88.55 12.15 -59.53
CA VAL A 82 89.53 13.14 -59.96
C VAL A 82 89.09 13.87 -61.23
N GLY A 83 88.92 15.19 -61.08
CA GLY A 83 88.66 16.14 -62.15
C GLY A 83 89.94 16.77 -62.69
N LEU A 84 90.01 16.97 -64.01
CA LEU A 84 91.15 17.59 -64.69
C LEU A 84 90.73 18.85 -65.45
N SER A 85 91.48 19.94 -65.29
CA SER A 85 91.23 21.19 -66.03
C SER A 85 91.47 21.08 -67.54
N THR A 86 92.30 20.12 -67.96
CA THR A 86 92.53 19.76 -69.37
C THR A 86 93.03 18.33 -69.47
N THR A 87 92.64 17.62 -70.54
CA THR A 87 93.08 16.26 -70.86
C THR A 87 94.17 16.23 -71.93
N SER A 88 94.58 17.40 -72.44
CA SER A 88 95.69 17.47 -73.39
C SER A 88 96.48 18.78 -73.31
N LEU A 89 97.78 18.71 -73.59
CA LEU A 89 98.71 19.83 -73.58
C LEU A 89 99.46 19.91 -74.91
N LEU A 90 99.43 21.07 -75.56
CA LEU A 90 100.06 21.28 -76.87
C LEU A 90 101.34 22.12 -76.73
N PHE A 91 102.47 21.52 -77.05
CA PHE A 91 103.78 22.19 -77.08
C PHE A 91 104.26 22.36 -78.52
N THR A 92 104.45 23.59 -78.92
CA THR A 92 104.96 24.05 -80.22
C THR A 92 106.44 24.43 -80.11
N THR A 93 107.07 24.69 -81.26
CA THR A 93 108.42 25.28 -81.34
C THR A 93 108.58 26.61 -80.56
N ALA A 94 107.47 27.31 -80.24
CA ALA A 94 107.50 28.61 -79.57
C ALA A 94 107.28 28.53 -78.05
N ASN A 95 106.58 27.51 -77.54
CA ASN A 95 106.20 27.39 -76.11
C ASN A 95 106.69 26.09 -75.45
N TRP A 96 107.51 25.26 -76.10
CA TRP A 96 108.04 24.01 -75.55
C TRP A 96 108.71 24.15 -74.18
N SER A 97 109.39 25.27 -73.94
CA SER A 97 110.11 25.58 -72.71
C SER A 97 109.27 26.36 -71.70
N GLN A 98 107.99 26.60 -71.96
CA GLN A 98 107.07 27.16 -70.97
C GLN A 98 106.35 26.01 -70.27
N PRO A 99 106.45 25.88 -68.93
CA PRO A 99 105.65 24.92 -68.18
C PRO A 99 104.16 25.18 -68.41
N GLN A 100 103.41 24.13 -68.74
CA GLN A 100 101.95 24.16 -68.81
C GLN A 100 101.39 23.48 -67.57
N THR A 101 100.53 24.18 -66.84
CA THR A 101 99.92 23.71 -65.59
C THR A 101 98.61 23.00 -65.87
N VAL A 102 98.39 21.87 -65.20
CA VAL A 102 97.11 21.16 -65.11
C VAL A 102 96.64 21.29 -63.67
N THR A 103 95.42 21.81 -63.48
CA THR A 103 94.76 21.81 -62.18
C THR A 103 93.98 20.52 -62.04
N VAL A 104 94.14 19.89 -60.88
CA VAL A 104 93.49 18.66 -60.43
C VAL A 104 92.51 19.06 -59.32
N SER A 105 91.28 18.57 -59.40
CA SER A 105 90.24 18.79 -58.38
C SER A 105 89.71 17.45 -57.91
N GLY A 106 89.33 17.35 -56.64
CA GLY A 106 88.45 16.28 -56.17
C GLY A 106 87.08 16.46 -56.82
N ILE A 107 86.37 15.36 -57.05
CA ILE A 107 84.99 15.37 -57.52
C ILE A 107 84.13 14.93 -56.34
N ASP A 108 83.31 15.86 -55.86
CA ASP A 108 82.33 15.69 -54.78
C ASP A 108 81.29 14.61 -55.14
N ASP A 109 81.17 13.59 -54.29
CA ASP A 109 80.06 12.64 -54.30
C ASP A 109 79.39 12.53 -52.91
N ASP A 110 78.57 11.50 -52.66
CA ASP A 110 77.87 11.33 -51.38
C ASP A 110 78.33 10.04 -50.65
N LEU A 111 79.36 9.33 -51.16
CA LEU A 111 79.74 7.98 -50.74
C LEU A 111 80.76 8.02 -49.60
N VAL A 112 80.45 7.31 -48.51
CA VAL A 112 81.42 7.15 -47.40
C VAL A 112 82.44 6.05 -47.74
N ASP A 113 83.36 6.30 -48.66
CA ASP A 113 84.40 5.33 -49.06
C ASP A 113 85.82 5.67 -48.55
N GLY A 114 85.96 6.82 -47.88
CA GLY A 114 87.19 7.25 -47.25
C GLY A 114 88.21 7.81 -48.24
N VAL A 115 89.47 7.89 -47.81
CA VAL A 115 90.52 8.50 -48.64
C VAL A 115 90.87 7.60 -49.84
N VAL A 116 90.53 8.03 -51.06
CA VAL A 116 90.80 7.32 -52.31
C VAL A 116 92.12 7.77 -52.97
N ALA A 117 92.83 6.83 -53.60
CA ALA A 117 94.07 7.09 -54.32
C ALA A 117 93.95 6.72 -55.80
N SER A 118 94.03 7.72 -56.69
CA SER A 118 93.93 7.57 -58.14
C SER A 118 95.27 7.85 -58.83
N THR A 119 95.45 7.38 -60.06
CA THR A 119 96.66 7.56 -60.86
C THR A 119 96.38 8.39 -62.11
N LEU A 120 97.06 9.54 -62.25
CA LEU A 120 97.10 10.27 -63.52
C LEU A 120 98.23 9.76 -64.39
N THR A 121 97.95 9.61 -65.69
CA THR A 121 98.90 9.20 -66.71
C THR A 121 99.14 10.33 -67.70
N VAL A 122 100.41 10.64 -67.98
CA VAL A 122 100.85 11.63 -68.97
C VAL A 122 101.62 10.91 -70.08
N SER A 123 101.08 10.95 -71.30
CA SER A 123 101.64 10.23 -72.46
C SER A 123 101.78 11.12 -73.68
N VAL A 124 102.73 10.81 -74.57
CA VAL A 124 102.92 11.54 -75.82
C VAL A 124 102.01 10.95 -76.90
N ASP A 125 101.19 11.79 -77.54
CA ASP A 125 100.31 11.35 -78.61
C ASP A 125 101.11 10.90 -79.86
N ALA A 126 100.60 9.89 -80.56
CA ALA A 126 101.24 9.32 -81.74
C ALA A 126 101.38 10.30 -82.92
N SER A 127 100.62 11.40 -82.95
CA SER A 127 100.72 12.47 -83.95
C SER A 127 101.84 13.48 -83.68
N SER A 128 102.47 13.43 -82.51
CA SER A 128 103.52 14.35 -82.07
C SER A 128 104.83 14.23 -82.84
N ASP A 129 105.74 15.18 -82.62
CA ASP A 129 107.13 15.15 -83.09
C ASP A 129 107.80 13.80 -82.90
N ALA A 130 108.45 13.30 -83.96
CA ALA A 130 109.07 11.99 -84.00
C ALA A 130 110.10 11.74 -82.91
N ALA A 131 110.78 12.77 -82.42
CA ALA A 131 111.76 12.67 -81.34
C ALA A 131 111.10 12.41 -79.97
N PHE A 132 109.83 12.78 -79.79
CA PHE A 132 109.10 12.67 -78.53
C PHE A 132 108.16 11.45 -78.47
N ARG A 133 107.72 10.90 -79.62
CA ARG A 133 106.71 9.82 -79.68
C ARG A 133 107.05 8.51 -78.94
N LEU A 134 108.32 8.25 -78.64
CA LEU A 134 108.77 7.02 -77.98
C LEU A 134 109.20 7.25 -76.53
N LEU A 135 108.85 8.40 -75.96
CA LEU A 135 109.11 8.67 -74.55
C LEU A 135 108.22 7.80 -73.65
N PRO A 136 108.73 7.33 -72.51
CA PRO A 136 107.96 6.57 -71.55
C PRO A 136 106.80 7.41 -71.00
N ILE A 137 105.69 6.72 -70.70
CA ILE A 137 104.56 7.31 -69.96
C ILE A 137 105.06 7.70 -68.57
N GLN A 138 104.63 8.86 -68.08
CA GLN A 138 104.84 9.27 -66.69
C GLN A 138 103.52 9.18 -65.95
N THR A 139 103.58 8.78 -64.68
CA THR A 139 102.40 8.66 -63.81
C THR A 139 102.62 9.43 -62.54
N LEU A 140 101.56 10.00 -61.97
CA LEU A 140 101.57 10.59 -60.63
C LEU A 140 100.33 10.12 -59.87
N ALA A 141 100.48 9.95 -58.55
CA ALA A 141 99.37 9.60 -57.67
C ALA A 141 98.66 10.87 -57.19
N VAL A 142 97.33 10.81 -57.16
CA VAL A 142 96.43 11.81 -56.59
C VAL A 142 95.72 11.15 -55.41
N THR A 143 95.67 11.84 -54.28
CA THR A 143 94.90 11.42 -53.11
C THR A 143 93.71 12.36 -52.95
N THR A 144 92.49 11.82 -53.02
CA THR A 144 91.26 12.56 -52.72
C THR A 144 90.89 12.29 -51.27
N THR A 145 90.65 13.33 -50.49
CA THR A 145 90.12 13.20 -49.12
C THR A 145 88.60 13.36 -49.14
N ASP A 146 87.94 12.33 -48.63
CA ASP A 146 86.51 12.22 -48.36
C ASP A 146 86.04 13.19 -47.26
N ASP A 147 84.96 13.92 -47.52
CA ASP A 147 84.28 14.79 -46.55
C ASP A 147 82.88 14.32 -46.11
N ASP A 148 82.46 13.14 -46.57
CA ASP A 148 81.25 12.49 -46.12
C ASP A 148 81.44 11.75 -44.79
N ALA A 149 80.33 11.62 -44.06
CA ALA A 149 80.30 10.94 -42.78
C ALA A 149 79.04 10.10 -42.63
N SER A 150 79.23 8.85 -42.20
CA SER A 150 78.13 7.95 -41.84
C SER A 150 77.23 8.60 -40.79
N GLY A 151 75.92 8.60 -41.04
CA GLY A 151 74.95 9.18 -40.14
C GLY A 151 73.52 8.91 -40.59
N PHE A 152 72.58 9.09 -39.68
CA PHE A 152 71.15 9.09 -39.97
C PHE A 152 70.45 10.17 -39.16
N PHE A 153 69.26 10.57 -39.58
CA PHE A 153 68.48 11.62 -38.94
C PHE A 153 67.04 11.17 -38.71
N VAL A 154 66.53 11.33 -37.48
CA VAL A 154 65.12 11.17 -37.12
C VAL A 154 64.48 12.57 -37.00
N THR A 155 63.38 12.81 -37.71
CA THR A 155 62.83 14.18 -37.87
C THR A 155 62.20 14.79 -36.63
N GLN A 156 61.86 14.00 -35.62
CA GLN A 156 61.24 14.45 -34.38
C GLN A 156 61.82 13.68 -33.19
N SER A 157 61.94 14.35 -32.04
CA SER A 157 62.39 13.74 -30.79
C SER A 157 61.26 13.54 -29.77
N THR A 158 60.08 14.10 -30.03
CA THR A 158 58.90 14.04 -29.16
C THR A 158 57.63 14.01 -30.00
N MET A 159 56.63 13.24 -29.59
CA MET A 159 55.30 13.19 -30.20
C MET A 159 54.23 12.86 -29.15
N THR A 160 52.97 13.12 -29.47
CA THR A 160 51.83 12.81 -28.60
C THR A 160 50.79 12.06 -29.43
N VAL A 161 50.32 10.93 -28.90
CA VAL A 161 49.20 10.13 -29.42
C VAL A 161 48.17 9.98 -28.31
N ASP A 162 46.99 9.45 -28.62
CA ASP A 162 45.94 9.16 -27.65
C ASP A 162 45.52 7.69 -27.76
N GLU A 163 44.92 7.19 -26.68
CA GLU A 163 44.44 5.81 -26.56
C GLU A 163 43.24 5.54 -27.47
N SER A 164 42.53 6.56 -27.95
CA SER A 164 41.47 6.40 -28.96
C SER A 164 41.94 5.87 -30.33
N GLY A 165 43.25 5.60 -30.46
CA GLY A 165 43.89 5.04 -31.64
C GLY A 165 44.45 6.10 -32.58
N SER A 166 44.72 7.31 -32.09
CA SER A 166 45.40 8.31 -32.92
C SER A 166 46.83 7.90 -33.21
N PHE A 167 47.38 8.49 -34.27
CA PHE A 167 48.71 8.17 -34.73
C PHE A 167 49.43 9.44 -35.17
N GLU A 168 50.73 9.41 -34.99
CA GLU A 168 51.65 10.43 -35.48
C GLU A 168 52.80 9.74 -36.22
N THR A 169 53.49 10.48 -37.07
CA THR A 169 54.55 9.89 -37.92
C THR A 169 55.84 10.67 -37.80
N PHE A 170 56.97 9.96 -37.70
CA PHE A 170 58.30 10.52 -37.91
C PHE A 170 58.95 9.88 -39.14
N THR A 171 60.05 10.47 -39.61
CA THR A 171 60.79 9.93 -40.76
C THR A 171 62.25 9.74 -40.42
N VAL A 172 62.88 8.75 -41.04
CA VAL A 172 64.30 8.43 -40.91
C VAL A 172 64.96 8.49 -42.28
N VAL A 173 66.17 9.06 -42.37
CA VAL A 173 66.97 9.14 -43.60
C VAL A 173 68.46 9.06 -43.28
N LEU A 174 69.27 8.49 -44.17
CA LEU A 174 70.74 8.51 -44.03
C LEU A 174 71.32 9.86 -44.50
N THR A 175 72.48 10.24 -43.96
CA THR A 175 73.16 11.50 -44.33
C THR A 175 74.19 11.35 -45.43
N ALA A 176 74.56 10.12 -45.79
CA ALA A 176 75.51 9.78 -46.84
C ALA A 176 75.14 8.43 -47.47
N GLU A 177 75.57 8.19 -48.71
CA GLU A 177 75.39 6.94 -49.45
C GLU A 177 76.21 5.81 -48.82
N PRO A 178 75.58 4.67 -48.48
CA PRO A 178 76.32 3.51 -47.99
C PRO A 178 76.83 2.64 -49.16
N THR A 179 77.88 1.85 -48.93
CA THR A 179 78.41 0.89 -49.91
C THR A 179 77.64 -0.45 -49.91
N ALA A 180 76.96 -0.76 -48.81
CA ALA A 180 76.06 -1.89 -48.63
C ALA A 180 74.71 -1.46 -48.01
N ASP A 181 73.78 -2.39 -47.83
CA ASP A 181 72.52 -2.07 -47.17
C ASP A 181 72.77 -1.67 -45.71
N VAL A 182 72.02 -0.68 -45.20
CA VAL A 182 71.99 -0.27 -43.79
C VAL A 182 70.60 -0.58 -43.25
N VAL A 183 70.54 -1.41 -42.20
CA VAL A 183 69.30 -1.84 -41.56
C VAL A 183 69.18 -1.18 -40.20
N LEU A 184 68.11 -0.43 -39.97
CA LEU A 184 67.80 0.19 -38.68
C LEU A 184 66.69 -0.61 -37.98
N ASN A 185 66.84 -0.90 -36.69
CA ASN A 185 65.79 -1.42 -35.83
C ASN A 185 65.00 -0.25 -35.24
N VAL A 186 63.67 -0.36 -35.22
CA VAL A 186 62.75 0.59 -34.58
C VAL A 186 61.98 -0.16 -33.50
N VAL A 187 62.18 0.22 -32.24
CA VAL A 187 61.66 -0.52 -31.08
C VAL A 187 60.97 0.42 -30.12
N SER A 188 59.68 0.16 -29.84
CA SER A 188 58.98 0.79 -28.72
C SER A 188 59.36 0.11 -27.41
N ALA A 189 59.63 0.91 -26.37
CA ALA A 189 59.89 0.42 -25.02
C ALA A 189 58.64 -0.19 -24.37
N ASP A 190 57.47 0.30 -24.77
CA ASP A 190 56.17 -0.20 -24.35
C ASP A 190 55.21 -0.27 -25.55
N VAL A 191 54.83 -1.48 -25.91
CA VAL A 191 53.94 -1.76 -27.05
C VAL A 191 52.47 -1.78 -26.66
N GLU A 192 52.17 -1.80 -25.36
CA GLU A 192 50.80 -1.64 -24.83
C GLU A 192 50.41 -0.15 -24.83
N GLU A 193 51.40 0.75 -24.90
CA GLU A 193 51.22 2.20 -25.03
C GLU A 193 51.33 2.74 -26.45
N ALA A 194 52.41 2.35 -27.15
CA ALA A 194 52.73 2.89 -28.46
C ALA A 194 53.23 1.79 -29.40
N LEU A 195 52.45 1.55 -30.46
CA LEU A 195 52.76 0.57 -31.49
C LEU A 195 53.44 1.23 -32.68
N VAL A 196 54.54 0.64 -33.15
CA VAL A 196 55.24 1.06 -34.38
C VAL A 196 54.88 0.14 -35.55
N ASP A 197 54.63 0.71 -36.73
CA ASP A 197 54.24 -0.06 -37.92
C ASP A 197 55.41 -0.74 -38.65
N HIS A 198 56.62 -0.17 -38.55
CA HIS A 198 57.84 -0.67 -39.18
C HIS A 198 58.92 -0.94 -38.13
N PRO A 199 59.04 -2.18 -37.61
CA PRO A 199 60.06 -2.52 -36.62
C PRO A 199 61.49 -2.53 -37.20
N THR A 200 61.64 -2.47 -38.53
CA THR A 200 62.92 -2.36 -39.23
C THR A 200 62.79 -1.47 -40.46
N LEU A 201 63.82 -0.67 -40.75
CA LEU A 201 63.98 0.12 -41.97
C LEU A 201 65.23 -0.32 -42.71
N THR A 202 65.19 -0.44 -44.04
CA THR A 202 66.35 -0.84 -44.85
C THR A 202 66.65 0.23 -45.89
N PHE A 203 67.86 0.79 -45.81
CA PHE A 203 68.43 1.72 -46.79
C PHE A 203 69.50 0.98 -47.59
N ASN A 204 69.62 1.32 -48.86
CA ASN A 204 70.56 0.76 -49.82
C ASN A 204 71.14 1.90 -50.67
N PRO A 205 72.16 1.66 -51.50
CA PRO A 205 72.82 2.72 -52.28
C PRO A 205 71.86 3.50 -53.22
N THR A 206 70.68 2.97 -53.54
CA THR A 206 69.71 3.64 -54.42
C THR A 206 68.60 4.39 -53.70
N ASN A 207 68.43 4.23 -52.37
CA ASN A 207 67.35 4.85 -51.60
C ASN A 207 67.81 5.46 -50.26
N TRP A 208 69.11 5.55 -49.98
CA TRP A 208 69.67 6.08 -48.72
C TRP A 208 69.16 7.48 -48.37
N ASN A 209 68.99 8.33 -49.39
CA ASN A 209 68.50 9.70 -49.28
C ASN A 209 66.97 9.83 -49.36
N VAL A 210 66.25 8.72 -49.48
CA VAL A 210 64.79 8.71 -49.47
C VAL A 210 64.32 8.50 -48.04
N ALA A 211 63.77 9.55 -47.44
CA ALA A 211 63.21 9.46 -46.09
C ALA A 211 62.11 8.39 -46.00
N GLN A 212 62.26 7.46 -45.07
CA GLN A 212 61.27 6.41 -44.77
C GLN A 212 60.42 6.83 -43.58
N THR A 213 59.11 6.69 -43.69
CA THR A 213 58.14 7.09 -42.65
C THR A 213 57.86 5.92 -41.72
N VAL A 214 57.87 6.19 -40.41
CA VAL A 214 57.39 5.30 -39.36
C VAL A 214 56.13 5.92 -38.77
N THR A 215 55.08 5.12 -38.63
CA THR A 215 53.85 5.48 -37.93
C THR A 215 53.90 4.92 -36.52
N VAL A 216 53.62 5.78 -35.54
CA VAL A 216 53.42 5.40 -34.15
C VAL A 216 51.95 5.61 -33.82
N THR A 217 51.29 4.58 -33.31
CA THR A 217 49.86 4.58 -32.98
C THR A 217 49.70 4.34 -31.49
N GLY A 218 48.93 5.20 -30.81
CA GLY A 218 48.50 4.96 -29.43
C GLY A 218 47.61 3.72 -29.37
N VAL A 219 47.73 2.94 -28.33
CA VAL A 219 46.98 1.70 -28.15
C VAL A 219 45.89 1.92 -27.10
N ASP A 220 44.65 1.62 -27.49
CA ASP A 220 43.46 1.76 -26.65
C ASP A 220 43.46 0.72 -25.53
N GLU A 221 43.33 1.17 -24.28
CA GLU A 221 42.98 0.31 -23.17
C GLU A 221 41.65 0.72 -22.50
N SER A 222 41.45 0.36 -21.24
CA SER A 222 40.23 0.76 -20.53
C SER A 222 40.55 1.24 -19.12
N ILE A 223 41.81 1.49 -18.81
CA ILE A 223 42.31 1.77 -17.46
C ILE A 223 42.57 3.28 -17.36
N ASP A 224 41.99 3.93 -16.34
CA ASP A 224 42.38 5.30 -15.97
C ASP A 224 43.71 5.25 -15.21
N ASP A 225 44.82 5.28 -15.95
CA ASP A 225 46.18 5.29 -15.42
C ASP A 225 46.91 6.63 -15.66
N GLY A 226 46.27 7.56 -16.37
CA GLY A 226 46.75 8.89 -16.72
C GLY A 226 47.84 8.89 -17.80
N ASP A 227 48.11 10.06 -18.40
CA ASP A 227 49.07 10.20 -19.51
C ASP A 227 50.41 9.45 -19.31
N GLN A 228 50.67 8.46 -20.17
CA GLN A 228 51.87 7.63 -20.14
C GLN A 228 52.97 8.15 -21.06
N ALA A 229 54.23 7.86 -20.70
CA ALA A 229 55.40 8.27 -21.47
C ALA A 229 56.28 7.07 -21.84
N THR A 230 56.34 6.75 -23.13
CA THR A 230 57.14 5.65 -23.69
C THR A 230 58.21 6.17 -24.67
N VAL A 231 59.24 5.37 -24.91
CA VAL A 231 60.36 5.73 -25.77
C VAL A 231 60.43 4.79 -26.96
N VAL A 232 60.41 5.35 -28.17
CA VAL A 232 60.73 4.63 -29.42
C VAL A 232 62.18 4.87 -29.76
N SER A 233 62.96 3.79 -29.88
CA SER A 233 64.39 3.82 -30.22
C SER A 233 64.63 3.39 -31.66
N VAL A 234 65.52 4.12 -32.35
CA VAL A 234 66.00 3.81 -33.70
C VAL A 234 67.50 3.56 -33.62
N SER A 235 67.95 2.35 -33.94
CA SER A 235 69.34 1.92 -33.81
C SER A 235 69.82 1.15 -35.04
N VAL A 236 71.12 1.22 -35.35
CA VAL A 236 71.71 0.45 -36.45
C VAL A 236 71.80 -1.02 -36.05
N ASN A 237 71.38 -1.90 -36.96
CA ASN A 237 71.55 -3.34 -36.84
C ASN A 237 72.86 -3.75 -37.50
N GLY A 238 73.96 -3.72 -36.73
CA GLY A 238 75.30 -3.96 -37.28
C GLY A 238 75.57 -5.37 -37.81
N GLU A 239 74.67 -6.35 -37.60
CA GLU A 239 74.82 -7.66 -38.27
C GLU A 239 74.41 -7.61 -39.75
N PHE A 240 73.54 -6.67 -40.12
CA PHE A 240 72.95 -6.56 -41.45
C PHE A 240 73.18 -5.20 -42.12
N SER A 241 74.04 -4.37 -41.53
CA SER A 241 74.34 -3.02 -42.02
C SER A 241 75.75 -2.94 -42.61
N ASP A 242 76.02 -1.91 -43.38
CA ASP A 242 77.37 -1.50 -43.75
C ASP A 242 78.18 -1.18 -42.48
N ASP A 243 79.34 -1.84 -42.32
CA ASP A 243 80.24 -1.73 -41.16
C ASP A 243 80.56 -0.28 -40.78
N VAL A 244 80.56 0.66 -41.74
CA VAL A 244 80.86 2.08 -41.46
C VAL A 244 79.76 2.76 -40.62
N PHE A 245 78.53 2.22 -40.62
CA PHE A 245 77.39 2.73 -39.84
C PHE A 245 77.26 2.06 -38.46
N ASP A 246 77.97 0.98 -38.17
CA ASP A 246 77.79 0.14 -36.97
C ASP A 246 77.97 0.87 -35.63
N LEU A 247 78.80 1.91 -35.60
CA LEU A 247 79.16 2.65 -34.38
C LEU A 247 78.28 3.88 -34.12
N LEU A 248 77.23 4.08 -34.91
CA LEU A 248 76.31 5.19 -34.72
C LEU A 248 75.48 5.00 -33.44
N ALA A 249 75.31 6.10 -32.70
CA ALA A 249 74.44 6.11 -31.54
C ALA A 249 72.97 5.97 -31.95
N GLU A 250 72.20 5.28 -31.13
CA GLU A 250 70.75 5.25 -31.28
C GLU A 250 70.14 6.65 -31.13
N GLN A 251 69.01 6.88 -31.80
CA GLN A 251 68.19 8.08 -31.65
C GLN A 251 66.83 7.68 -31.07
N THR A 252 66.27 8.54 -30.24
CA THR A 252 65.04 8.25 -29.51
C THR A 252 63.96 9.27 -29.80
N VAL A 253 62.71 8.80 -29.86
CA VAL A 253 61.49 9.61 -29.91
C VAL A 253 60.70 9.34 -28.64
N ASN A 254 60.49 10.37 -27.82
CA ASN A 254 59.61 10.26 -26.65
C ASN A 254 58.16 10.39 -27.11
N VAL A 255 57.34 9.41 -26.79
CA VAL A 255 55.92 9.36 -27.13
C VAL A 255 55.16 9.56 -25.83
N THR A 256 54.25 10.52 -25.80
CA THR A 256 53.24 10.64 -24.74
C THR A 256 51.92 10.10 -25.26
N THR A 257 51.38 9.07 -24.62
CA THR A 257 50.01 8.59 -24.84
C THR A 257 49.13 9.37 -23.88
N THR A 258 48.10 10.06 -24.37
CA THR A 258 47.11 10.72 -23.49
C THR A 258 45.95 9.79 -23.21
N ASP A 259 45.64 9.65 -21.93
CA ASP A 259 44.57 8.83 -21.38
C ASP A 259 43.20 9.48 -21.66
N ASP A 260 42.26 8.69 -22.17
CA ASP A 260 40.87 9.11 -22.41
C ASP A 260 39.84 8.34 -21.56
N ASP A 261 40.30 7.51 -20.63
CA ASP A 261 39.49 6.88 -19.61
C ASP A 261 39.29 7.79 -18.40
N ALA A 262 38.22 7.50 -17.65
CA ALA A 262 37.93 8.20 -16.41
C ALA A 262 37.27 7.27 -15.41
N ALA A 263 37.86 7.20 -14.21
CA ALA A 263 37.32 6.48 -13.09
C ALA A 263 35.91 6.97 -12.75
N GLY A 264 35.00 6.02 -12.59
CA GLY A 264 33.59 6.32 -12.36
C GLY A 264 32.76 5.06 -12.21
N PHE A 265 31.57 5.23 -11.68
CA PHE A 265 30.55 4.18 -11.67
C PHE A 265 29.20 4.79 -12.04
N ALA A 266 28.29 3.97 -12.56
CA ALA A 266 26.97 4.39 -12.96
C ALA A 266 25.91 3.52 -12.28
N VAL A 267 24.87 4.18 -11.76
CA VAL A 267 23.66 3.53 -11.23
C VAL A 267 22.52 3.73 -12.23
N SER A 268 21.85 2.65 -12.66
CA SER A 268 20.91 2.69 -13.80
C SER A 268 19.63 3.50 -13.55
N ASN A 269 19.10 3.44 -12.33
CA ASN A 269 17.84 4.07 -11.95
C ASN A 269 18.10 5.07 -10.82
N SER A 270 17.64 6.32 -10.97
CA SER A 270 17.69 7.30 -9.89
C SER A 270 16.49 7.21 -8.94
N ALA A 271 15.41 6.54 -9.35
CA ALA A 271 14.26 6.28 -8.51
C ALA A 271 13.58 4.96 -8.89
N VAL A 272 13.02 4.27 -7.89
CA VAL A 272 12.22 3.05 -8.03
C VAL A 272 11.05 3.07 -7.04
N THR A 273 10.00 2.30 -7.33
CA THR A 273 8.82 2.22 -6.47
C THR A 273 8.53 0.76 -6.13
N VAL A 274 8.47 0.49 -4.83
CA VAL A 274 8.09 -0.80 -4.23
C VAL A 274 6.79 -0.61 -3.46
N ASP A 275 6.14 -1.71 -3.12
CA ASP A 275 4.91 -1.74 -2.33
C ASP A 275 5.18 -2.61 -1.10
N GLU A 276 4.54 -2.28 0.01
CA GLU A 276 4.69 -2.98 1.30
C GLU A 276 4.29 -4.44 1.25
N THR A 277 3.37 -4.80 0.35
CA THR A 277 3.01 -6.20 0.00
C THR A 277 4.18 -7.09 -0.48
N GLY A 278 5.41 -6.57 -0.52
CA GLY A 278 6.65 -7.30 -0.80
C GLY A 278 7.07 -7.23 -2.27
N SER A 279 6.71 -6.16 -2.98
CA SER A 279 7.09 -6.01 -4.38
C SER A 279 8.59 -5.75 -4.53
N LEU A 280 9.19 -6.37 -5.55
CA LEU A 280 10.63 -6.34 -5.79
C LEU A 280 10.95 -5.41 -6.95
N GLN A 281 11.89 -4.50 -6.73
CA GLN A 281 12.51 -3.72 -7.81
C GLN A 281 14.01 -3.95 -7.85
N THR A 282 14.61 -3.61 -8.98
CA THR A 282 16.06 -3.75 -9.16
C THR A 282 16.66 -2.48 -9.76
N PHE A 283 17.89 -2.19 -9.38
CA PHE A 283 18.78 -1.28 -10.09
C PHE A 283 20.14 -1.94 -10.31
N THR A 284 20.89 -1.48 -11.30
CA THR A 284 22.23 -2.02 -11.59
C THR A 284 23.32 -0.99 -11.34
N VAL A 285 24.50 -1.49 -10.98
CA VAL A 285 25.73 -0.70 -10.84
C VAL A 285 26.81 -1.27 -11.77
N VAL A 286 27.60 -0.42 -12.40
CA VAL A 286 28.73 -0.79 -13.28
C VAL A 286 29.83 0.28 -13.22
N LEU A 287 31.09 -0.08 -13.44
CA LEU A 287 32.19 0.89 -13.53
C LEU A 287 32.33 1.45 -14.96
N SER A 288 32.86 2.67 -15.10
CA SER A 288 33.10 3.31 -16.41
C SER A 288 34.47 3.01 -17.02
N SER A 289 35.45 2.60 -16.21
CA SER A 289 36.78 2.14 -16.62
C SER A 289 37.19 0.90 -15.81
N GLU A 290 38.16 0.15 -16.34
CA GLU A 290 38.84 -0.97 -15.72
C GLU A 290 39.71 -0.48 -14.55
N PRO A 291 39.55 -1.03 -13.34
CA PRO A 291 40.41 -0.66 -12.23
C PRO A 291 41.68 -1.51 -12.21
N ILE A 292 42.79 -0.98 -11.69
CA ILE A 292 44.08 -1.70 -11.52
C ILE A 292 43.98 -2.72 -10.37
N SER A 293 43.17 -2.41 -9.37
CA SER A 293 42.86 -3.26 -8.21
C SER A 293 41.35 -3.37 -7.98
N GLU A 294 40.90 -4.18 -7.02
CA GLU A 294 39.47 -4.31 -6.79
C GLU A 294 38.83 -2.99 -6.31
N VAL A 295 37.58 -2.75 -6.70
CA VAL A 295 36.78 -1.61 -6.23
C VAL A 295 35.62 -2.15 -5.43
N VAL A 296 35.51 -1.74 -4.16
CA VAL A 296 34.46 -2.19 -3.25
C VAL A 296 33.50 -1.03 -3.01
N LEU A 297 32.23 -1.25 -3.34
CA LEU A 297 31.15 -0.29 -3.10
C LEU A 297 30.33 -0.71 -1.88
N ASP A 298 29.98 0.24 -1.03
CA ASP A 298 29.03 0.10 0.08
C ASP A 298 27.63 0.51 -0.37
N ILE A 299 26.62 -0.22 0.09
CA ILE A 299 25.21 0.00 -0.23
C ILE A 299 24.44 0.08 1.08
N VAL A 300 23.87 1.25 1.34
CA VAL A 300 23.21 1.58 2.60
C VAL A 300 21.81 2.08 2.32
N SER A 301 20.80 1.46 2.92
CA SER A 301 19.47 2.04 3.01
C SER A 301 19.41 3.04 4.18
N ALA A 302 18.89 4.24 3.94
CA ALA A 302 18.70 5.24 4.98
C ALA A 302 17.67 4.81 6.03
N ASP A 303 16.68 4.02 5.61
CA ASP A 303 15.70 3.40 6.49
C ASP A 303 15.48 1.93 6.11
N VAL A 304 15.75 1.04 7.06
CA VAL A 304 15.62 -0.41 6.87
C VAL A 304 14.26 -0.95 7.33
N SER A 305 13.45 -0.15 8.03
CA SER A 305 12.05 -0.51 8.26
C SER A 305 11.20 -0.32 7.02
N GLU A 306 11.61 0.55 6.11
CA GLU A 306 10.92 0.83 4.84
C GLU A 306 11.44 0.01 3.66
N VAL A 307 12.77 -0.03 3.52
CA VAL A 307 13.43 -0.57 2.32
C VAL A 307 14.60 -1.44 2.72
N SER A 308 14.55 -2.69 2.27
CA SER A 308 15.66 -3.64 2.41
C SER A 308 16.37 -3.84 1.07
N VAL A 309 17.69 -4.03 1.15
CA VAL A 309 18.56 -4.34 0.01
C VAL A 309 19.10 -5.76 0.14
N ASP A 310 19.17 -6.50 -0.97
CA ASP A 310 19.67 -7.89 -0.95
C ASP A 310 21.19 -8.00 -0.75
N ARG A 311 21.92 -6.90 -1.00
CA ARG A 311 23.37 -6.79 -0.82
C ARG A 311 23.72 -5.44 -0.21
N THR A 312 24.64 -5.47 0.75
CA THR A 312 25.21 -4.27 1.38
C THR A 312 26.56 -3.88 0.78
N THR A 313 27.17 -4.75 -0.03
CA THR A 313 28.46 -4.47 -0.69
C THR A 313 28.49 -5.07 -2.08
N LEU A 314 29.16 -4.38 -3.03
CA LEU A 314 29.54 -4.92 -4.33
C LEU A 314 31.05 -4.87 -4.50
N THR A 315 31.63 -5.88 -5.16
CA THR A 315 33.06 -5.90 -5.49
C THR A 315 33.24 -6.03 -6.99
N PHE A 316 33.95 -5.08 -7.57
CA PHE A 316 34.40 -5.10 -8.95
C PHE A 316 35.91 -5.40 -8.98
N THR A 317 36.32 -6.11 -10.01
CA THR A 317 37.68 -6.59 -10.29
C THR A 317 38.00 -6.24 -11.74
N PRO A 318 39.28 -6.25 -12.14
CA PRO A 318 39.65 -6.06 -13.56
C PRO A 318 38.91 -7.02 -14.51
N ALA A 319 38.49 -8.20 -14.04
CA ALA A 319 37.77 -9.17 -14.88
C ALA A 319 36.25 -8.92 -15.03
N ASN A 320 35.64 -8.06 -14.21
CA ASN A 320 34.18 -7.86 -14.19
C ASN A 320 33.71 -6.40 -14.03
N TRP A 321 34.60 -5.42 -14.16
CA TRP A 321 34.29 -3.99 -14.00
C TRP A 321 33.15 -3.52 -14.91
N ASN A 322 33.10 -4.04 -16.13
CA ASN A 322 32.11 -3.73 -17.17
C ASN A 322 30.85 -4.60 -17.12
N VAL A 323 30.72 -5.47 -16.11
CA VAL A 323 29.54 -6.32 -15.93
C VAL A 323 28.58 -5.66 -14.98
N ASN A 324 27.38 -5.31 -15.46
CA ASN A 324 26.31 -4.79 -14.62
C ASN A 324 26.01 -5.74 -13.44
N GLN A 325 26.17 -5.25 -12.22
CA GLN A 325 25.79 -5.95 -11.00
C GLN A 325 24.42 -5.46 -10.54
N THR A 326 23.48 -6.39 -10.38
CA THR A 326 22.11 -6.09 -9.98
C THR A 326 21.96 -6.08 -8.46
N ILE A 327 21.30 -5.06 -7.94
CA ILE A 327 20.82 -4.98 -6.55
C ILE A 327 19.30 -5.07 -6.59
N THR A 328 18.75 -5.88 -5.70
CA THR A 328 17.31 -6.00 -5.49
C THR A 328 16.94 -5.17 -4.26
N VAL A 329 15.97 -4.28 -4.42
CA VAL A 329 15.33 -3.55 -3.33
C VAL A 329 13.93 -4.11 -3.11
N THR A 330 13.54 -4.23 -1.84
CA THR A 330 12.26 -4.79 -1.43
C THR A 330 11.62 -3.83 -0.44
N GLY A 331 10.36 -3.46 -0.68
CA GLY A 331 9.53 -2.78 0.32
C GLY A 331 9.30 -3.70 1.50
N VAL A 332 9.43 -3.17 2.70
CA VAL A 332 9.25 -3.92 3.94
C VAL A 332 7.84 -3.60 4.45
N ASN A 333 7.00 -4.63 4.57
CA ASN A 333 5.64 -4.50 5.08
C ASN A 333 5.68 -4.14 6.57
N ASP A 334 4.91 -3.14 6.97
CA ASP A 334 4.51 -3.01 8.38
C ASP A 334 2.99 -3.10 8.54
N ALA A 335 2.41 -2.38 9.50
CA ALA A 335 0.98 -2.40 9.73
C ALA A 335 0.45 -0.97 9.97
N ILE A 336 1.26 0.05 9.75
CA ILE A 336 1.01 1.43 10.15
C ILE A 336 0.57 2.19 8.90
N ASP A 337 -0.59 2.86 8.97
CA ASP A 337 -0.97 3.83 7.94
C ASP A 337 -0.13 5.10 8.15
N ASP A 338 1.02 5.17 7.47
CA ASP A 338 1.91 6.33 7.48
C ASP A 338 2.07 7.01 6.10
N GLY A 339 1.41 6.45 5.07
CA GLY A 339 1.41 6.92 3.69
C GLY A 339 2.68 6.56 2.91
N ASP A 340 2.72 6.87 1.61
CA ASP A 340 3.89 6.54 0.78
C ASP A 340 5.21 7.15 1.34
N GLN A 341 6.13 6.29 1.79
CA GLN A 341 7.45 6.69 2.30
C GLN A 341 8.51 6.80 1.19
N ALA A 342 9.47 7.71 1.37
CA ALA A 342 10.59 7.91 0.44
C ALA A 342 11.94 7.69 1.14
N THR A 343 12.60 6.60 0.80
CA THR A 343 13.87 6.15 1.41
C THR A 343 15.02 6.21 0.42
N MET A 344 16.14 6.78 0.84
CA MET A 344 17.34 6.89 0.03
C MET A 344 18.23 5.66 0.20
N VAL A 345 18.56 4.99 -0.89
CA VAL A 345 19.61 3.97 -0.94
C VAL A 345 20.88 4.59 -1.52
N THR A 346 21.94 4.65 -0.73
CA THR A 346 23.21 5.26 -1.10
C THR A 346 24.22 4.19 -1.53
N VAL A 347 24.89 4.43 -2.65
CA VAL A 347 26.01 3.64 -3.18
C VAL A 347 27.27 4.50 -3.11
N SER A 348 28.30 4.04 -2.40
CA SER A 348 29.54 4.80 -2.20
C SER A 348 30.77 3.91 -2.29
N VAL A 349 31.93 4.47 -2.64
CA VAL A 349 33.19 3.72 -2.71
C VAL A 349 33.79 3.57 -1.30
N ILE A 350 34.21 2.36 -0.95
CA ILE A 350 35.00 2.10 0.26
C ILE A 350 36.47 2.32 -0.07
N ASP A 351 36.92 3.58 0.04
CA ASP A 351 38.27 4.04 -0.33
C ASP A 351 39.42 3.14 0.18
N PRO A 352 39.48 2.72 1.47
CA PRO A 352 40.58 1.87 1.96
C PRO A 352 40.66 0.47 1.35
N LEU A 353 39.59 0.01 0.69
CA LEU A 353 39.48 -1.32 0.08
C LEU A 353 39.41 -1.26 -1.44
N SER A 354 39.43 -0.06 -2.01
CA SER A 354 39.22 0.17 -3.44
C SER A 354 40.48 0.68 -4.11
N ASP A 355 40.49 0.59 -5.44
CA ASP A 355 41.46 1.29 -6.24
C ASP A 355 41.51 2.79 -5.92
N VAL A 356 42.74 3.32 -5.81
CA VAL A 356 43.01 4.70 -5.39
C VAL A 356 42.37 5.73 -6.32
N VAL A 357 42.23 5.44 -7.62
CA VAL A 357 41.63 6.38 -8.58
C VAL A 357 40.10 6.47 -8.42
N PHE A 358 39.47 5.43 -7.86
CA PHE A 358 38.03 5.39 -7.56
C PHE A 358 37.69 5.96 -6.17
N GLY A 359 38.65 6.01 -5.24
CA GLY A 359 38.48 6.53 -3.88
C GLY A 359 37.79 7.91 -3.74
N PRO A 360 38.14 8.93 -4.57
CA PRO A 360 37.56 10.27 -4.44
C PRO A 360 36.17 10.44 -5.10
N LEU A 361 35.56 9.38 -5.64
CA LEU A 361 34.28 9.46 -6.32
C LEU A 361 33.13 9.82 -5.35
N ALA A 362 32.21 10.66 -5.83
CA ALA A 362 31.03 11.01 -5.08
C ALA A 362 30.06 9.83 -4.97
N GLU A 363 29.36 9.74 -3.83
CA GLU A 363 28.28 8.80 -3.65
C GLU A 363 27.12 9.07 -4.62
N GLN A 364 26.42 8.00 -5.00
CA GLN A 364 25.21 8.08 -5.81
C GLN A 364 24.03 7.52 -5.02
N THR A 365 22.84 8.00 -5.31
CA THR A 365 21.65 7.67 -4.54
C THR A 365 20.51 7.21 -5.44
N VAL A 366 19.78 6.21 -4.98
CA VAL A 366 18.52 5.76 -5.56
C VAL A 366 17.40 6.11 -4.58
N ASN A 367 16.44 6.92 -5.03
CA ASN A 367 15.25 7.22 -4.23
C ASN A 367 14.22 6.08 -4.39
N VAL A 368 13.95 5.35 -3.32
CA VAL A 368 12.98 4.27 -3.29
C VAL A 368 11.72 4.79 -2.63
N THR A 369 10.60 4.77 -3.36
CA THR A 369 9.28 5.05 -2.79
C THR A 369 8.61 3.74 -2.41
N THR A 370 8.29 3.57 -1.13
CA THR A 370 7.46 2.46 -0.62
C THR A 370 6.02 2.94 -0.60
N ARG A 371 5.11 2.17 -1.21
CA ARG A 371 3.68 2.49 -1.24
C ARG A 371 2.97 1.75 -0.13
N ASP A 372 2.29 2.54 0.68
CA ASP A 372 1.50 2.12 1.82
C ASP A 372 0.21 1.44 1.35
N ASP A 373 -0.09 0.28 1.92
CA ASP A 373 -1.34 -0.46 1.72
C ASP A 373 -2.18 -0.60 2.98
N ASP A 374 -1.74 -0.02 4.10
CA ASP A 374 -2.50 0.08 5.33
C ASP A 374 -3.43 1.30 5.28
N VAL A 375 -4.59 1.15 5.94
CA VAL A 375 -5.60 2.22 6.01
C VAL A 375 -6.18 2.25 7.40
N ALA A 376 -6.07 3.38 8.08
CA ALA A 376 -6.67 3.62 9.38
C ALA A 376 -8.19 3.49 9.30
N GLY A 377 -8.74 2.70 10.22
CA GLY A 377 -10.15 2.37 10.22
C GLY A 377 -10.58 1.60 11.46
N ILE A 378 -11.91 1.60 11.68
CA ILE A 378 -12.57 0.83 12.73
C ILE A 378 -13.22 -0.37 12.06
N GLY A 379 -12.69 -1.56 12.30
CA GLY A 379 -13.29 -2.82 11.93
C GLY A 379 -14.45 -3.16 12.88
N LEU A 380 -15.55 -3.65 12.33
CA LEU A 380 -16.72 -4.12 13.07
C LEU A 380 -17.09 -5.51 12.57
N SER A 381 -17.29 -6.44 13.51
CA SER A 381 -17.75 -7.79 13.24
C SER A 381 -18.99 -8.11 14.07
N GLN A 382 -20.01 -8.64 13.40
CA GLN A 382 -21.27 -9.09 13.98
C GLN A 382 -21.42 -10.59 13.69
N SER A 383 -21.94 -11.38 14.64
CA SER A 383 -22.03 -12.83 14.50
C SER A 383 -22.93 -13.30 13.35
N ASP A 384 -23.93 -12.49 12.96
CA ASP A 384 -24.88 -12.77 11.88
C ASP A 384 -25.14 -11.54 10.99
N ASP A 385 -24.14 -10.66 10.81
CA ASP A 385 -24.22 -9.36 10.08
C ASP A 385 -25.31 -8.40 10.59
N LEU A 386 -25.90 -8.70 11.75
CA LEU A 386 -26.96 -7.95 12.40
C LEU A 386 -26.69 -7.94 13.91
N THR A 387 -27.14 -6.90 14.59
CA THR A 387 -27.22 -6.87 16.06
C THR A 387 -28.68 -6.86 16.46
N VAL A 388 -29.16 -7.94 17.05
CA VAL A 388 -30.57 -8.10 17.42
C VAL A 388 -30.68 -8.44 18.91
N VAL A 389 -31.25 -7.51 19.65
CA VAL A 389 -31.64 -7.69 21.04
C VAL A 389 -33.15 -7.67 21.14
N GLY A 390 -33.69 -8.02 22.29
CA GLY A 390 -35.12 -8.03 22.52
C GLY A 390 -35.43 -7.69 23.96
N GLU A 391 -36.66 -7.23 24.17
CA GLU A 391 -37.21 -6.75 25.44
C GLU A 391 -37.32 -7.81 26.54
N THR A 392 -36.76 -9.00 26.32
CA THR A 392 -36.62 -10.05 27.35
C THR A 392 -35.26 -10.00 28.03
N HIS A 393 -34.57 -8.86 27.95
CA HIS A 393 -33.17 -8.71 28.34
C HIS A 393 -32.23 -9.65 27.56
N SER A 394 -32.57 -9.95 26.30
CA SER A 394 -31.61 -10.68 25.46
C SER A 394 -30.45 -9.75 25.11
N SER A 395 -29.27 -10.36 25.02
CA SER A 395 -28.03 -9.65 24.73
C SER A 395 -27.41 -10.16 23.44
N ASP A 396 -26.80 -9.24 22.70
CA ASP A 396 -26.04 -9.53 21.50
C ASP A 396 -24.72 -8.75 21.53
N ALA A 397 -23.67 -9.30 20.94
CA ALA A 397 -22.31 -8.77 21.05
C ALA A 397 -21.79 -8.29 19.70
N VAL A 398 -21.08 -7.17 19.71
CA VAL A 398 -20.38 -6.63 18.55
C VAL A 398 -18.89 -6.56 18.88
N GLU A 399 -18.06 -7.10 18.00
CA GLU A 399 -16.60 -7.03 18.15
C GLU A 399 -16.02 -5.89 17.32
N PHE A 400 -15.05 -5.18 17.90
CA PHE A 400 -14.32 -4.10 17.28
C PHE A 400 -12.82 -4.40 17.30
N ALA A 401 -12.15 -4.09 16.20
CA ALA A 401 -10.69 -4.04 16.10
C ALA A 401 -10.31 -2.86 15.20
N LEU A 402 -9.07 -2.41 15.24
CA LEU A 402 -8.55 -1.44 14.28
C LEU A 402 -8.08 -2.14 13.01
N THR A 403 -8.08 -1.44 11.87
CA THR A 403 -7.65 -2.01 10.57
C THR A 403 -6.17 -1.79 10.27
N SER A 404 -5.49 -0.91 10.99
CA SER A 404 -4.04 -0.71 10.98
C SER A 404 -3.53 -0.41 12.40
N GLN A 405 -2.23 -0.59 12.62
CA GLN A 405 -1.53 -0.26 13.86
C GLN A 405 -1.49 1.26 14.06
N PRO A 406 -2.00 1.79 15.18
CA PRO A 406 -1.95 3.21 15.46
C PRO A 406 -0.59 3.64 16.03
N LEU A 407 -0.21 4.91 15.83
CA LEU A 407 1.01 5.51 16.39
C LEU A 407 0.93 5.76 17.92
N GLY A 408 -0.26 5.63 18.51
CA GLY A 408 -0.51 5.76 19.94
C GLY A 408 -1.91 5.28 20.31
N ASP A 409 -2.26 5.33 21.59
CA ASP A 409 -3.55 4.79 22.07
C ASP A 409 -4.75 5.48 21.40
N VAL A 410 -5.64 4.67 20.82
CA VAL A 410 -6.92 5.05 20.22
C VAL A 410 -8.06 4.64 21.14
N VAL A 411 -8.89 5.60 21.52
CA VAL A 411 -10.09 5.40 22.34
C VAL A 411 -11.32 5.61 21.45
N ILE A 412 -12.13 4.56 21.31
CA ILE A 412 -13.40 4.60 20.60
C ILE A 412 -14.53 4.75 21.63
N ALA A 413 -15.43 5.71 21.42
CA ALA A 413 -16.66 5.87 22.19
C ALA A 413 -17.85 5.32 21.41
N ILE A 414 -18.65 4.49 22.09
CA ILE A 414 -19.88 3.91 21.58
C ILE A 414 -21.06 4.76 22.05
N ALA A 415 -21.97 5.09 21.14
CA ALA A 415 -23.20 5.82 21.43
C ALA A 415 -24.37 5.26 20.63
N VAL A 416 -25.57 5.37 21.20
CA VAL A 416 -26.86 5.01 20.57
C VAL A 416 -27.81 6.19 20.62
N ASP A 417 -28.73 6.30 19.66
CA ASP A 417 -29.73 7.37 19.61
C ASP A 417 -30.96 7.12 20.50
N LEU A 418 -31.32 5.86 20.73
CA LEU A 418 -32.44 5.43 21.59
C LEU A 418 -31.93 4.72 22.85
N VAL A 419 -31.49 5.50 23.84
CA VAL A 419 -30.95 4.96 25.10
C VAL A 419 -32.00 4.32 26.02
N ASP A 420 -33.29 4.58 25.78
CA ASP A 420 -34.39 3.99 26.55
C ASP A 420 -34.70 2.55 26.08
N GLU A 421 -34.34 2.20 24.83
CA GLU A 421 -34.55 0.88 24.21
C GLU A 421 -33.42 -0.11 24.46
N VAL A 422 -32.18 0.37 24.55
CA VAL A 422 -31.01 -0.49 24.64
C VAL A 422 -30.02 0.01 25.67
N SER A 423 -29.38 -0.93 26.36
CA SER A 423 -28.18 -0.70 27.16
C SER A 423 -27.00 -1.39 26.52
N PHE A 424 -25.79 -0.88 26.74
CA PHE A 424 -24.57 -1.51 26.23
C PHE A 424 -23.42 -1.31 27.20
N ALA A 425 -22.47 -2.25 27.19
CA ALA A 425 -21.23 -2.14 27.94
C ALA A 425 -20.10 -2.92 27.25
N PRO A 426 -18.86 -2.42 27.28
CA PRO A 426 -18.44 -1.10 27.80
C PRO A 426 -18.84 0.05 26.84
N SER A 427 -18.85 1.30 27.34
CA SER A 427 -19.18 2.48 26.52
C SER A 427 -17.97 3.06 25.76
N THR A 428 -16.76 2.60 26.09
CA THR A 428 -15.52 3.01 25.45
C THR A 428 -14.60 1.81 25.32
N LEU A 429 -13.89 1.72 24.19
CA LEU A 429 -12.85 0.74 23.91
C LEU A 429 -11.52 1.47 23.78
N THR A 430 -10.42 0.85 24.19
CA THR A 430 -9.07 1.45 24.08
C THR A 430 -8.15 0.45 23.43
N PHE A 431 -7.60 0.84 22.28
CA PHE A 431 -6.64 0.08 21.49
C PHE A 431 -5.28 0.78 21.59
N THR A 432 -4.25 0.02 21.93
CA THR A 432 -2.85 0.45 21.96
C THR A 432 -2.14 -0.04 20.70
N PRO A 433 -0.93 0.47 20.40
CA PRO A 433 -0.14 -0.05 19.29
C PRO A 433 0.19 -1.55 19.40
N ASP A 434 0.07 -2.17 20.57
CA ASP A 434 0.40 -3.59 20.77
C ASP A 434 -0.82 -4.54 20.66
N ASP A 435 -2.05 -4.02 20.73
CA ASP A 435 -3.30 -4.81 20.77
C ASP A 435 -4.41 -4.27 19.85
N TRP A 436 -4.04 -3.45 18.86
CA TRP A 436 -4.95 -2.84 17.89
C TRP A 436 -5.74 -3.85 17.06
N ASP A 437 -5.14 -5.00 16.76
CA ASP A 437 -5.72 -6.09 15.98
C ASP A 437 -6.50 -7.11 16.84
N VAL A 438 -6.52 -6.91 18.16
CA VAL A 438 -7.23 -7.78 19.09
C VAL A 438 -8.68 -7.31 19.23
N SER A 439 -9.62 -8.15 18.79
CA SER A 439 -11.07 -7.89 18.96
C SER A 439 -11.43 -7.57 20.41
N GLN A 440 -12.11 -6.44 20.61
CA GLN A 440 -12.76 -6.06 21.86
C GLN A 440 -14.28 -6.08 21.70
N GLU A 441 -14.98 -6.66 22.67
CA GLU A 441 -16.42 -6.88 22.62
C GLU A 441 -17.21 -5.75 23.29
N VAL A 442 -18.32 -5.34 22.66
CA VAL A 442 -19.38 -4.52 23.25
C VAL A 442 -20.67 -5.32 23.25
N THR A 443 -21.20 -5.61 24.44
CA THR A 443 -22.47 -6.32 24.60
C THR A 443 -23.61 -5.31 24.64
N PHE A 444 -24.56 -5.44 23.72
CA PHE A 444 -25.85 -4.75 23.73
C PHE A 444 -26.87 -5.61 24.46
N THR A 445 -27.81 -5.00 25.17
CA THR A 445 -28.88 -5.67 25.90
C THR A 445 -30.16 -4.86 25.77
N GLY A 446 -31.20 -5.48 25.23
CA GLY A 446 -32.52 -4.87 25.06
C GLY A 446 -33.14 -4.54 26.42
N LYS A 447 -33.75 -3.37 26.53
CA LYS A 447 -34.51 -2.95 27.71
C LYS A 447 -35.98 -3.28 27.49
N SER A 448 -36.63 -3.79 28.53
CA SER A 448 -38.07 -3.99 28.53
C SER A 448 -38.80 -2.68 28.80
N ASP A 449 -39.96 -2.49 28.16
CA ASP A 449 -40.91 -1.45 28.56
C ASP A 449 -42.38 -1.96 28.53
N LEU A 450 -43.34 -1.06 28.77
CA LEU A 450 -44.77 -1.39 28.84
C LEU A 450 -45.56 -1.04 27.57
N ILE A 451 -44.90 -0.47 26.57
CA ILE A 451 -45.50 0.07 25.37
C ILE A 451 -45.31 -0.96 24.26
N ASP A 452 -46.37 -1.28 23.51
CA ASP A 452 -46.23 -1.98 22.23
C ASP A 452 -45.95 -0.92 21.18
N ASP A 453 -44.69 -0.73 20.85
CA ASP A 453 -44.26 0.22 19.82
C ASP A 453 -43.65 -0.47 18.58
N GLY A 454 -43.62 -1.81 18.57
CA GLY A 454 -43.04 -2.64 17.52
C GLY A 454 -41.52 -2.65 17.52
N ASP A 455 -40.92 -3.46 16.66
CA ASP A 455 -39.45 -3.57 16.59
C ASP A 455 -38.79 -2.19 16.35
N GLN A 456 -38.01 -1.74 17.32
CA GLN A 456 -37.26 -0.49 17.24
C GLN A 456 -35.93 -0.69 16.53
N THR A 457 -35.59 0.23 15.62
CA THR A 457 -34.26 0.28 14.99
C THR A 457 -33.46 1.43 15.59
N ILE A 458 -32.41 1.08 16.32
CA ILE A 458 -31.50 1.98 17.01
C ILE A 458 -30.28 2.23 16.12
N SER A 459 -29.92 3.50 15.92
CA SER A 459 -28.68 3.88 15.26
C SER A 459 -27.54 3.90 16.29
N ALA A 460 -26.63 2.94 16.18
CA ALA A 460 -25.43 2.87 16.98
C ALA A 460 -24.24 3.48 16.21
N THR A 461 -23.36 4.15 16.94
CA THR A 461 -22.19 4.83 16.40
C THR A 461 -20.94 4.51 17.20
N ALA A 462 -19.82 4.32 16.52
CA ALA A 462 -18.50 4.18 17.08
C ALA A 462 -17.66 5.36 16.57
N SER A 463 -17.25 6.23 17.48
CA SER A 463 -16.55 7.48 17.16
C SER A 463 -15.22 7.55 17.89
N ILE A 464 -14.21 8.12 17.24
CA ILE A 464 -12.90 8.33 17.86
C ILE A 464 -13.03 9.43 18.91
N GLN A 465 -12.86 9.06 20.18
CA GLN A 465 -12.85 9.99 21.30
C GLN A 465 -11.48 10.65 21.46
N SER A 466 -10.40 9.88 21.24
CA SER A 466 -9.02 10.36 21.19
C SER A 466 -8.16 9.36 20.43
N ALA A 467 -7.18 9.83 19.66
CA ALA A 467 -6.26 8.98 18.87
C ALA A 467 -4.78 9.26 19.17
N GLY A 468 -4.46 9.74 20.37
CA GLY A 468 -3.07 10.06 20.72
C GLY A 468 -2.41 11.05 19.75
N ALA A 469 -1.28 10.64 19.16
CA ALA A 469 -0.53 11.40 18.15
C ALA A 469 -0.85 10.98 16.70
N ASP A 470 -1.83 10.11 16.51
CA ASP A 470 -2.19 9.54 15.20
C ASP A 470 -3.25 10.41 14.51
N GLU A 471 -2.83 11.13 13.47
CA GLU A 471 -3.72 12.04 12.72
C GLU A 471 -4.69 11.28 11.81
N ASN A 472 -4.31 10.10 11.32
CA ASN A 472 -5.13 9.27 10.42
C ASN A 472 -6.34 8.72 11.16
N TYR A 473 -6.14 8.20 12.37
CA TYR A 473 -7.26 7.84 13.27
C TYR A 473 -8.06 9.06 13.73
N ALA A 474 -7.42 10.20 14.03
CA ALA A 474 -8.13 11.41 14.47
C ALA A 474 -9.06 12.00 13.39
N ALA A 475 -8.80 11.71 12.11
CA ALA A 475 -9.58 12.19 10.97
C ALA A 475 -10.80 11.31 10.62
N LEU A 476 -10.94 10.13 11.24
CA LEU A 476 -12.02 9.20 10.92
C LEU A 476 -13.40 9.77 11.27
N THR A 477 -14.35 9.52 10.37
CA THR A 477 -15.77 9.74 10.66
C THR A 477 -16.31 8.60 11.52
N ALA A 478 -17.33 8.87 12.32
CA ALA A 478 -17.98 7.83 13.12
C ALA A 478 -18.52 6.69 12.24
N LEU A 479 -18.17 5.46 12.59
CA LEU A 479 -18.76 4.26 12.03
C LEU A 479 -20.20 4.15 12.54
N GLN A 480 -21.14 3.81 11.66
CA GLN A 480 -22.56 3.66 12.01
C GLN A 480 -23.07 2.28 11.64
N TRP A 481 -23.87 1.68 12.52
CA TRP A 481 -24.60 0.45 12.26
C TRP A 481 -25.94 0.48 12.98
N ASN A 482 -26.80 -0.51 12.69
CA ASN A 482 -28.11 -0.61 13.31
C ASN A 482 -28.13 -1.74 14.34
N VAL A 483 -28.80 -1.46 15.46
CA VAL A 483 -29.20 -2.45 16.46
C VAL A 483 -30.72 -2.52 16.43
N THR A 484 -31.30 -3.72 16.36
CA THR A 484 -32.75 -3.90 16.43
C THR A 484 -33.12 -4.39 17.83
N ASN A 485 -34.02 -3.68 18.51
CA ASN A 485 -34.71 -4.17 19.70
C ASN A 485 -36.04 -4.78 19.24
N THR A 486 -36.21 -6.10 19.36
CA THR A 486 -37.44 -6.77 18.98
C THR A 486 -38.47 -6.64 20.10
N ASP A 487 -39.62 -6.08 19.76
CA ASP A 487 -40.75 -5.91 20.67
C ASP A 487 -41.38 -7.28 20.97
N ARG A 488 -41.86 -7.46 22.20
CA ARG A 488 -42.61 -8.64 22.59
C ARG A 488 -43.99 -8.26 23.13
N PRO A 489 -45.07 -8.84 22.57
CA PRO A 489 -46.40 -8.62 23.13
C PRO A 489 -46.49 -9.14 24.57
N LEU A 490 -46.92 -8.28 25.49
CA LEU A 490 -47.27 -8.62 26.87
C LEU A 490 -48.76 -8.92 26.96
N PHE A 491 -49.16 -9.94 27.73
CA PHE A 491 -50.56 -10.41 27.77
C PHE A 491 -51.26 -10.23 29.13
N GLU A 492 -50.53 -10.26 30.24
CA GLU A 492 -51.11 -10.08 31.58
C GLU A 492 -50.08 -9.47 32.54
N LEU A 493 -50.39 -8.30 33.09
CA LEU A 493 -49.49 -7.51 33.93
C LEU A 493 -49.93 -7.54 35.39
N ASN A 494 -49.02 -7.94 36.28
CA ASN A 494 -49.20 -7.85 37.73
C ASN A 494 -48.53 -6.58 38.25
N VAL A 495 -49.33 -5.67 38.78
CA VAL A 495 -48.84 -4.46 39.44
C VAL A 495 -48.77 -4.71 40.94
N ILE A 496 -47.56 -4.61 41.49
CA ILE A 496 -47.27 -4.83 42.91
C ILE A 496 -46.54 -3.59 43.44
N VAL A 497 -46.90 -3.13 44.64
CA VAL A 497 -46.13 -2.09 45.34
C VAL A 497 -45.54 -2.67 46.61
N GLU A 498 -44.22 -2.78 46.65
CA GLU A 498 -43.45 -3.28 47.79
C GLU A 498 -42.30 -2.31 48.10
N ASP A 499 -42.07 -2.03 49.38
CA ASP A 499 -40.96 -1.17 49.84
C ASP A 499 -40.89 0.21 49.16
N SER A 500 -42.05 0.82 48.87
CA SER A 500 -42.13 2.10 48.13
C SER A 500 -41.62 2.04 46.69
N ILE A 501 -41.61 0.86 46.07
CA ILE A 501 -41.31 0.67 44.65
C ILE A 501 -42.52 -0.01 44.00
N LEU A 502 -43.07 0.63 42.96
CA LEU A 502 -44.04 0.01 42.08
C LEU A 502 -43.28 -0.87 41.10
N ARG A 503 -43.67 -2.14 41.03
CA ARG A 503 -43.12 -3.11 40.09
C ARG A 503 -44.25 -3.67 39.24
N VAL A 504 -44.02 -3.71 37.94
CA VAL A 504 -44.89 -4.36 36.98
C VAL A 504 -44.18 -5.60 36.50
N TYR A 505 -44.82 -6.74 36.75
CA TYR A 505 -44.36 -8.04 36.30
C TYR A 505 -45.27 -8.56 35.21
N GLU A 506 -44.72 -9.30 34.27
CA GLU A 506 -45.57 -10.15 33.43
C GLU A 506 -45.96 -11.41 34.20
N SER A 507 -47.25 -11.73 34.21
CA SER A 507 -47.82 -12.84 34.98
C SER A 507 -47.34 -14.22 34.52
N ALA A 508 -47.06 -14.38 33.23
CA ALA A 508 -46.69 -15.67 32.64
C ALA A 508 -45.23 -16.05 32.91
N SER A 509 -44.30 -15.11 32.70
CA SER A 509 -42.85 -15.32 32.88
C SER A 509 -42.38 -15.01 34.30
N GLY A 510 -43.03 -14.08 35.00
CA GLY A 510 -42.52 -13.47 36.23
C GLY A 510 -41.44 -12.43 35.99
N ASP A 511 -41.17 -12.06 34.72
CA ASP A 511 -40.16 -11.07 34.36
C ASP A 511 -40.57 -9.69 34.88
N LEU A 512 -39.61 -8.96 35.45
CA LEU A 512 -39.80 -7.56 35.83
C LEU A 512 -39.73 -6.71 34.55
N ILE A 513 -40.84 -6.05 34.22
CA ILE A 513 -40.97 -5.23 33.00
C ILE A 513 -40.67 -3.76 33.31
N SER A 514 -41.16 -3.26 34.44
CA SER A 514 -40.95 -1.88 34.85
C SER A 514 -40.87 -1.78 36.36
N GLU A 515 -39.94 -0.97 36.86
CA GLU A 515 -39.91 -0.57 38.26
C GLU A 515 -39.78 0.94 38.41
N LYS A 516 -40.50 1.50 39.37
CA LYS A 516 -40.55 2.94 39.62
C LYS A 516 -40.58 3.22 41.11
N LEU A 517 -39.65 4.06 41.58
CA LEU A 517 -39.65 4.53 42.96
C LEU A 517 -40.89 5.42 43.21
N VAL A 518 -41.63 5.10 44.27
CA VAL A 518 -42.86 5.79 44.68
C VAL A 518 -42.60 6.60 45.95
N ALA A 519 -42.85 7.90 45.92
CA ALA A 519 -42.85 8.70 47.14
C ALA A 519 -44.15 8.48 47.94
N ALA A 520 -44.08 8.52 49.27
CA ALA A 520 -45.25 8.36 50.14
C ALA A 520 -46.34 9.40 49.83
N ASN A 521 -47.60 8.97 49.73
CA ASN A 521 -48.78 9.79 49.44
C ASN A 521 -48.82 10.44 48.04
N THR A 522 -48.19 9.84 47.03
CA THR A 522 -48.32 10.26 45.62
C THR A 522 -48.91 9.13 44.78
N ALA A 523 -49.93 9.46 43.98
CA ALA A 523 -50.46 8.55 42.96
C ALA A 523 -49.34 8.25 41.95
N THR A 524 -49.11 6.97 41.66
CA THR A 524 -48.13 6.54 40.67
C THR A 524 -48.86 5.99 39.46
N GLU A 525 -48.45 6.42 38.27
CA GLU A 525 -49.08 6.05 37.01
C GLU A 525 -48.38 4.82 36.41
N VAL A 526 -49.17 3.79 36.10
CA VAL A 526 -48.86 2.72 35.15
C VAL A 526 -49.52 3.13 33.85
N VAL A 527 -48.72 3.30 32.80
CA VAL A 527 -49.19 3.66 31.46
C VAL A 527 -48.88 2.49 30.55
N THR A 528 -49.89 1.97 29.86
CA THR A 528 -49.72 0.90 28.89
C THR A 528 -50.01 1.39 27.47
N GLY A 529 -49.68 0.55 26.48
CA GLY A 529 -49.76 0.87 25.06
C GLY A 529 -51.17 0.71 24.47
N GLN A 530 -51.21 0.38 23.17
CA GLN A 530 -52.44 0.27 22.36
C GLN A 530 -53.01 -1.16 22.30
N ARG A 531 -52.57 -2.05 23.20
CA ARG A 531 -52.98 -3.46 23.22
C ARG A 531 -54.23 -3.63 24.07
N ASP A 532 -54.90 -4.76 23.90
CA ASP A 532 -55.88 -5.25 24.88
C ASP A 532 -55.11 -5.78 26.12
N ASP A 533 -54.91 -4.94 27.14
CA ASP A 533 -54.11 -5.28 28.32
C ASP A 533 -54.98 -5.85 29.46
N ILE A 534 -54.52 -6.93 30.07
CA ILE A 534 -55.09 -7.44 31.33
C ILE A 534 -54.16 -7.02 32.46
N ILE A 535 -54.65 -6.17 33.35
CA ILE A 535 -53.86 -5.60 34.46
C ILE A 535 -54.46 -6.04 35.78
N VAL A 536 -53.67 -6.67 36.64
CA VAL A 536 -54.06 -7.07 37.99
C VAL A 536 -53.29 -6.25 39.00
N VAL A 537 -53.99 -5.36 39.69
CA VAL A 537 -53.45 -4.57 40.80
C VAL A 537 -53.57 -5.40 42.08
N SER A 538 -52.43 -5.87 42.59
CA SER A 538 -52.37 -6.61 43.85
C SER A 538 -52.72 -5.71 45.05
N PRO A 539 -53.19 -6.27 46.18
CA PRO A 539 -53.55 -5.48 47.36
C PRO A 539 -52.40 -4.58 47.81
N LEU A 540 -52.67 -3.28 47.91
CA LEU A 540 -51.66 -2.28 48.25
C LEU A 540 -51.57 -2.08 49.77
N GLN A 541 -50.44 -1.54 50.24
CA GLN A 541 -50.29 -1.14 51.65
C GLN A 541 -51.24 0.03 51.98
N ASP A 542 -51.71 0.09 53.23
CA ASP A 542 -52.66 1.10 53.71
C ASP A 542 -52.26 2.54 53.30
N GLY A 543 -53.09 3.19 52.48
CA GLY A 543 -52.92 4.57 52.03
C GLY A 543 -52.16 4.76 50.71
N VAL A 544 -51.74 3.69 50.04
CA VAL A 544 -51.16 3.75 48.69
C VAL A 544 -52.25 3.46 47.66
N THR A 545 -52.34 4.32 46.64
CA THR A 545 -53.22 4.11 45.49
C THR A 545 -52.40 4.19 44.21
N THR A 546 -52.75 3.35 43.23
CA THR A 546 -52.16 3.37 41.89
C THR A 546 -53.13 4.01 40.90
N THR A 547 -52.57 4.75 39.95
CA THR A 547 -53.28 5.22 38.76
C THR A 547 -52.92 4.30 37.59
N VAL A 548 -53.90 3.73 36.92
CA VAL A 548 -53.71 2.97 35.67
C VAL A 548 -54.28 3.82 34.54
N LYS A 549 -53.47 4.05 33.50
CA LYS A 549 -53.93 4.68 32.27
C LYS A 549 -53.58 3.73 31.12
N THR A 550 -54.59 3.23 30.45
CA THR A 550 -54.40 2.46 29.23
C THR A 550 -54.66 3.38 28.04
N ALA A 551 -54.06 3.10 26.87
CA ALA A 551 -54.13 4.01 25.73
C ALA A 551 -55.31 3.68 24.81
N ALA A 552 -55.20 2.62 24.02
CA ALA A 552 -56.28 2.13 23.16
C ALA A 552 -56.33 0.61 23.29
N GLY A 553 -57.49 0.00 23.10
CA GLY A 553 -57.67 -1.44 23.34
C GLY A 553 -58.90 -1.71 24.18
N ASN A 554 -59.29 -2.96 24.34
CA ASN A 554 -60.33 -3.36 25.28
C ASN A 554 -59.67 -3.84 26.57
N ASP A 555 -59.34 -2.89 27.43
CA ASP A 555 -58.52 -3.16 28.61
C ASP A 555 -59.34 -3.73 29.75
N ARG A 556 -58.70 -4.58 30.56
CA ARG A 556 -59.33 -5.19 31.73
C ARG A 556 -58.45 -4.97 32.96
N VAL A 557 -58.86 -4.02 33.81
CA VAL A 557 -58.15 -3.69 35.04
C VAL A 557 -58.87 -4.29 36.23
N SER A 558 -58.20 -5.22 36.91
CA SER A 558 -58.67 -5.85 38.14
C SER A 558 -58.03 -5.23 39.36
N PHE A 559 -58.85 -4.80 40.33
CA PHE A 559 -58.37 -4.17 41.55
C PHE A 559 -59.33 -4.37 42.72
N ARG A 560 -58.85 -4.15 43.94
CA ARG A 560 -59.67 -4.15 45.16
C ARG A 560 -59.83 -2.71 45.68
N PRO A 561 -61.02 -2.09 45.65
CA PRO A 561 -61.20 -0.76 46.26
C PRO A 561 -60.78 -0.75 47.75
N PRO A 562 -60.01 0.24 48.23
CA PRO A 562 -59.61 1.50 47.58
C PRO A 562 -58.23 1.47 46.89
N ASP A 563 -57.64 0.31 46.63
CA ASP A 563 -56.26 0.12 46.14
C ASP A 563 -55.99 0.78 44.76
N MET A 564 -57.02 1.31 44.10
CA MET A 564 -56.93 2.05 42.85
C MET A 564 -57.41 3.48 43.02
N GLY A 565 -56.54 4.42 42.68
CA GLY A 565 -56.80 5.86 42.76
C GLY A 565 -57.52 6.39 41.53
N GLN A 566 -56.98 6.10 40.35
CA GLN A 566 -57.62 6.43 39.08
C GLN A 566 -57.43 5.29 38.07
N PHE A 567 -58.46 5.00 37.29
CA PHE A 567 -58.37 4.18 36.08
C PHE A 567 -58.92 4.98 34.91
N ASP A 568 -58.08 5.21 33.91
CA ASP A 568 -58.43 5.76 32.62
C ASP A 568 -58.27 4.66 31.56
N GLY A 569 -59.37 4.18 30.98
CA GLY A 569 -59.37 3.10 29.98
C GLY A 569 -58.96 3.55 28.58
N GLY A 570 -58.95 4.86 28.31
CA GLY A 570 -58.60 5.37 26.99
C GLY A 570 -59.63 5.04 25.90
N ASP A 571 -59.16 4.67 24.71
CA ASP A 571 -59.99 4.37 23.53
C ASP A 571 -60.32 2.87 23.43
N GLY A 572 -61.56 2.48 23.70
CA GLY A 572 -62.01 1.11 23.45
C GLY A 572 -63.24 0.71 24.25
N ILE A 573 -63.31 -0.54 24.69
CA ILE A 573 -64.33 -1.01 25.62
C ILE A 573 -63.65 -1.54 26.87
N ASP A 574 -63.56 -0.67 27.87
CA ASP A 574 -62.71 -0.93 29.02
C ASP A 574 -63.50 -1.45 30.22
N THR A 575 -62.89 -2.40 30.92
CA THR A 575 -63.55 -3.18 31.97
C THR A 575 -62.83 -3.03 33.31
N ALA A 576 -63.47 -2.35 34.25
CA ALA A 576 -63.07 -2.35 35.65
C ALA A 576 -63.61 -3.60 36.36
N VAL A 577 -62.73 -4.49 36.82
CA VAL A 577 -63.08 -5.69 37.57
C VAL A 577 -62.84 -5.47 39.05
N ILE A 578 -63.89 -5.63 39.85
CA ILE A 578 -63.81 -5.43 41.29
C ILE A 578 -63.51 -6.76 41.96
N GLN A 579 -62.38 -6.83 42.67
CA GLN A 579 -61.95 -8.04 43.36
C GLN A 579 -62.10 -7.92 44.88
N GLY A 580 -62.26 -9.08 45.53
CA GLY A 580 -62.24 -9.23 46.98
C GLY A 580 -63.63 -9.32 47.61
N ASP A 581 -63.81 -10.31 48.48
CA ASP A 581 -65.06 -10.50 49.21
C ASP A 581 -65.37 -9.29 50.11
N GLY A 582 -66.59 -8.76 50.00
CA GLY A 582 -67.07 -7.57 50.70
C GLY A 582 -66.60 -6.24 50.11
N SER A 583 -65.89 -6.23 48.98
CA SER A 583 -65.41 -5.00 48.34
C SER A 583 -66.57 -4.10 47.90
N THR A 584 -66.41 -2.79 48.10
CA THR A 584 -67.42 -1.79 47.73
C THR A 584 -66.80 -0.77 46.78
N LEU A 585 -67.24 -0.74 45.53
CA LEU A 585 -66.96 0.37 44.61
C LEU A 585 -67.98 1.47 44.87
N ASP A 586 -67.57 2.52 45.57
CA ASP A 586 -68.42 3.66 45.89
C ASP A 586 -68.07 4.88 45.03
N LEU A 587 -68.82 5.06 43.95
CA LEU A 587 -68.65 6.18 43.01
C LEU A 587 -69.07 7.53 43.62
N SER A 588 -69.62 7.56 44.83
CA SER A 588 -69.85 8.81 45.56
C SER A 588 -68.61 9.33 46.30
N LYS A 589 -67.60 8.48 46.44
CA LYS A 589 -66.34 8.82 47.10
C LYS A 589 -65.26 9.12 46.09
N SER A 590 -64.28 9.94 46.48
CA SER A 590 -63.16 10.34 45.63
C SER A 590 -61.99 9.35 45.62
N GLU A 591 -62.10 8.23 46.32
CA GLU A 591 -60.99 7.28 46.51
C GLU A 591 -60.66 6.49 45.25
N THR A 592 -61.65 6.26 44.37
CA THR A 592 -61.47 5.59 43.08
C THR A 592 -62.16 6.39 41.98
N GLN A 593 -61.37 6.92 41.04
CA GLN A 593 -61.85 7.66 39.87
C GLN A 593 -61.79 6.77 38.64
N LEU A 594 -62.92 6.57 37.97
CA LEU A 594 -62.95 5.92 36.66
C LEU A 594 -63.05 7.00 35.58
N GLN A 595 -62.43 6.79 34.43
CA GLN A 595 -62.54 7.63 33.22
C GLN A 595 -62.46 6.69 32.02
N ASN A 596 -63.31 6.90 31.01
CA ASN A 596 -63.34 6.05 29.81
C ASN A 596 -63.41 4.54 30.16
N VAL A 597 -64.39 4.15 30.99
CA VAL A 597 -64.58 2.75 31.41
C VAL A 597 -66.01 2.30 31.13
N GLU A 598 -66.25 1.56 30.08
CA GLU A 598 -67.61 1.24 29.62
C GLU A 598 -68.23 0.08 30.40
N ARG A 599 -67.43 -0.72 31.10
CA ARG A 599 -67.87 -1.93 31.82
C ARG A 599 -67.37 -1.97 33.26
N ILE A 600 -68.27 -2.32 34.17
CA ILE A 600 -67.93 -2.72 35.55
C ILE A 600 -68.28 -4.20 35.70
N ASP A 601 -67.28 -5.02 36.00
CA ASP A 601 -67.44 -6.43 36.30
C ASP A 601 -67.32 -6.67 37.80
N LEU A 602 -68.45 -7.00 38.43
CA LEU A 602 -68.54 -7.35 39.84
C LEU A 602 -68.48 -8.87 40.04
N ARG A 603 -68.37 -9.69 38.99
CA ARG A 603 -68.40 -11.16 39.12
C ARG A 603 -67.06 -11.72 39.61
N SER A 604 -66.69 -11.41 40.84
CA SER A 604 -65.50 -11.95 41.49
C SER A 604 -65.85 -12.86 42.65
N THR A 605 -64.85 -13.43 43.32
CA THR A 605 -65.10 -14.32 44.45
C THR A 605 -65.63 -13.54 45.66
N GLY A 606 -66.86 -13.83 46.08
CA GLY A 606 -67.50 -13.24 47.26
C GLY A 606 -68.56 -12.21 46.87
N THR A 607 -69.03 -11.39 47.82
CA THR A 607 -70.04 -10.37 47.54
C THR A 607 -69.40 -9.01 47.24
N GLN A 608 -69.79 -8.35 46.16
CA GLN A 608 -69.34 -6.99 45.82
C GLN A 608 -70.51 -6.01 45.90
N THR A 609 -70.21 -4.73 46.17
CA THR A 609 -71.22 -3.68 46.22
C THR A 609 -70.85 -2.53 45.29
N LEU A 610 -71.74 -2.17 44.37
CA LEU A 610 -71.64 -0.94 43.59
C LEU A 610 -72.55 0.14 44.21
N VAL A 611 -71.97 1.24 44.69
CA VAL A 611 -72.71 2.41 45.16
C VAL A 611 -72.57 3.51 44.12
N ALA A 612 -73.67 3.90 43.49
CA ALA A 612 -73.69 4.93 42.46
C ALA A 612 -74.97 5.76 42.57
N THR A 613 -74.94 7.00 42.10
CA THR A 613 -76.14 7.82 41.88
C THR A 613 -76.09 8.37 40.46
N ILE A 614 -77.22 8.79 39.89
CA ILE A 614 -77.23 9.39 38.54
C ILE A 614 -76.25 10.58 38.46
N GLU A 615 -76.15 11.39 39.52
CA GLU A 615 -75.22 12.53 39.58
C GLU A 615 -73.76 12.08 39.55
N ASN A 616 -73.41 11.00 40.28
CA ASN A 616 -72.04 10.48 40.30
C ASN A 616 -71.68 9.74 39.00
N LEU A 617 -72.62 9.02 38.38
CA LEU A 617 -72.38 8.41 37.07
C LEU A 617 -72.13 9.48 35.99
N LYS A 618 -72.88 10.60 36.01
CA LYS A 618 -72.63 11.72 35.10
C LYS A 618 -71.29 12.39 35.31
N LEU A 619 -70.81 12.43 36.55
CA LEU A 619 -69.49 12.99 36.86
C LEU A 619 -68.36 12.18 36.21
N VAL A 620 -68.55 10.87 36.08
CA VAL A 620 -67.56 9.92 35.55
C VAL A 620 -67.67 9.76 34.03
N TRP A 621 -68.89 9.61 33.49
CA TRP A 621 -69.14 9.27 32.08
C TRP A 621 -69.81 10.37 31.24
N GLY A 622 -70.10 11.54 31.83
CA GLY A 622 -70.76 12.64 31.15
C GLY A 622 -72.29 12.53 31.07
N ASP A 623 -72.90 13.47 30.35
CA ASP A 623 -74.36 13.66 30.34
C ASP A 623 -75.15 12.64 29.50
N GLU A 624 -74.50 11.86 28.64
CA GLU A 624 -75.15 10.82 27.80
C GLU A 624 -74.20 9.62 27.62
N ALA A 625 -74.28 8.61 28.49
CA ALA A 625 -73.47 7.40 28.39
C ALA A 625 -74.27 6.11 28.66
N ILE A 626 -73.70 4.99 28.18
CA ILE A 626 -74.19 3.63 28.42
C ILE A 626 -73.13 2.91 29.24
N LEU A 627 -73.46 2.56 30.49
CA LEU A 627 -72.61 1.76 31.36
C LEU A 627 -73.10 0.32 31.38
N PHE A 628 -72.21 -0.64 31.16
CA PHE A 628 -72.50 -2.06 31.33
C PHE A 628 -72.04 -2.53 32.71
N VAL A 629 -72.90 -3.20 33.45
CA VAL A 629 -72.57 -3.78 34.74
C VAL A 629 -72.84 -5.28 34.68
N LEU A 630 -71.85 -6.08 35.08
CA LEU A 630 -71.94 -7.52 35.21
C LEU A 630 -71.90 -7.85 36.71
N ALA A 631 -72.86 -8.63 37.19
CA ALA A 631 -72.98 -8.99 38.61
C ALA A 631 -73.42 -10.46 38.78
N ASP A 632 -73.09 -11.09 39.91
CA ASP A 632 -73.49 -12.46 40.26
C ASP A 632 -74.31 -12.55 41.57
N GLN A 633 -74.61 -13.79 42.01
CA GLN A 633 -75.41 -14.06 43.20
C GLN A 633 -74.73 -13.56 44.47
N GLY A 634 -75.22 -12.42 44.96
CA GLY A 634 -74.79 -11.81 46.23
C GLY A 634 -74.27 -10.39 46.07
N ASP A 635 -74.06 -9.93 44.84
CA ASP A 635 -73.71 -8.56 44.55
C ASP A 635 -74.85 -7.59 44.82
N VAL A 636 -74.50 -6.41 45.33
CA VAL A 636 -75.48 -5.39 45.73
C VAL A 636 -75.28 -4.11 44.93
N LEU A 637 -76.32 -3.71 44.17
CA LEU A 637 -76.35 -2.42 43.50
C LEU A 637 -77.15 -1.39 44.32
N LYS A 638 -76.48 -0.32 44.76
CA LYS A 638 -77.10 0.84 45.45
C LYS A 638 -77.07 2.04 44.51
N LEU A 639 -78.06 2.15 43.62
CA LEU A 639 -78.08 3.11 42.50
C LEU A 639 -78.75 4.48 42.80
N GLY A 640 -79.28 4.67 44.02
CA GLY A 640 -80.05 5.87 44.38
C GLY A 640 -81.43 5.93 43.73
N HIS A 641 -82.03 7.13 43.68
CA HIS A 641 -83.38 7.37 43.14
C HIS A 641 -83.31 7.87 41.68
N GLY A 642 -84.44 7.85 40.96
CA GLY A 642 -84.58 8.47 39.63
C GLY A 642 -84.37 7.53 38.44
N TRP A 643 -84.17 6.23 38.71
CA TRP A 643 -84.10 5.19 37.68
C TRP A 643 -85.48 4.66 37.34
N THR A 644 -85.69 4.41 36.05
CA THR A 644 -86.86 3.68 35.54
C THR A 644 -86.39 2.46 34.79
N ILE A 645 -87.10 1.34 34.96
CA ILE A 645 -86.79 0.12 34.24
C ILE A 645 -87.45 0.23 32.86
N SER A 646 -86.62 0.27 31.83
CA SER A 646 -87.06 0.26 30.44
C SER A 646 -87.12 -1.15 29.88
N GLN A 647 -87.41 -1.29 28.59
CA GLN A 647 -87.39 -2.59 27.94
C GLN A 647 -85.97 -3.19 28.03
N PRO A 648 -85.84 -4.41 28.56
CA PRO A 648 -84.55 -5.10 28.62
C PRO A 648 -84.01 -5.31 27.21
N ALA A 649 -82.69 -5.35 27.11
CA ALA A 649 -81.98 -5.61 25.87
C ALA A 649 -81.49 -7.06 25.84
N PHE A 650 -81.52 -7.67 24.66
CA PHE A 650 -80.97 -8.99 24.41
C PHE A 650 -79.81 -8.82 23.43
N ASP A 651 -78.62 -9.25 23.82
CA ASP A 651 -77.42 -9.21 22.98
C ASP A 651 -76.70 -10.56 23.05
N GLY A 652 -76.82 -11.37 21.99
CA GLY A 652 -76.29 -12.73 21.96
C GLY A 652 -76.98 -13.65 22.98
N GLU A 653 -76.20 -14.27 23.87
CA GLU A 653 -76.70 -15.14 24.96
C GLU A 653 -76.92 -14.39 26.29
N VAL A 654 -76.62 -13.08 26.33
CA VAL A 654 -76.66 -12.28 27.57
C VAL A 654 -77.92 -11.42 27.61
N LEU A 655 -78.66 -11.58 28.70
CA LEU A 655 -79.83 -10.78 29.02
C LEU A 655 -79.44 -9.57 29.86
N TRP A 656 -79.96 -8.42 29.46
CA TRP A 656 -79.64 -7.15 30.10
C TRP A 656 -80.89 -6.43 30.58
N HIS A 657 -80.94 -6.13 31.88
CA HIS A 657 -81.80 -5.08 32.40
C HIS A 657 -81.34 -3.73 31.89
N ARG A 658 -82.28 -2.89 31.46
CA ARG A 658 -81.97 -1.53 31.00
C ARG A 658 -82.62 -0.51 31.92
N LEU A 659 -81.81 0.04 32.83
CA LEU A 659 -82.18 1.11 33.75
C LEU A 659 -81.94 2.45 33.05
N VAL A 660 -82.99 3.26 32.90
CA VAL A 660 -82.94 4.52 32.16
C VAL A 660 -83.38 5.67 33.06
N SER A 661 -82.66 6.77 32.97
CA SER A 661 -83.03 8.08 33.52
C SER A 661 -83.19 9.09 32.37
N GLU A 662 -83.46 10.36 32.67
CA GLU A 662 -83.61 11.40 31.64
C GLU A 662 -82.37 11.57 30.73
N SER A 663 -81.18 11.16 31.19
CA SER A 663 -79.90 11.39 30.49
C SER A 663 -78.92 10.21 30.54
N PHE A 664 -79.18 9.14 31.29
CA PHE A 664 -78.20 8.05 31.46
C PHE A 664 -78.86 6.68 31.31
N THR A 665 -78.17 5.74 30.66
CA THR A 665 -78.60 4.33 30.55
C THR A 665 -77.58 3.43 31.26
N LEU A 666 -78.04 2.64 32.23
CA LEU A 666 -77.25 1.57 32.84
C LEU A 666 -77.84 0.23 32.40
N THR A 667 -76.98 -0.60 31.83
CA THR A 667 -77.32 -1.91 31.29
C THR A 667 -76.72 -2.97 32.21
N LEU A 668 -77.56 -3.68 32.97
CA LEU A 668 -77.15 -4.62 34.00
C LEU A 668 -77.43 -6.05 33.55
N SER A 669 -76.41 -6.91 33.55
CA SER A 669 -76.58 -8.35 33.48
C SER A 669 -76.34 -8.95 34.85
N ASN A 670 -77.31 -9.72 35.32
CA ASN A 670 -77.23 -10.49 36.54
C ASN A 670 -77.82 -11.89 36.28
N ASP A 671 -77.58 -12.80 37.21
CA ASP A 671 -78.12 -14.15 37.22
C ASP A 671 -79.57 -14.25 37.72
N HIS A 672 -80.16 -13.14 38.18
CA HIS A 672 -81.53 -13.05 38.70
C HIS A 672 -82.42 -12.13 37.86
N PHE A 673 -82.58 -12.48 36.58
CA PHE A 673 -83.31 -11.64 35.62
C PHE A 673 -84.79 -11.39 35.98
N TRP A 674 -85.40 -12.28 36.78
CA TRP A 674 -86.81 -12.16 37.19
C TRP A 674 -87.03 -11.39 38.48
N THR A 675 -85.96 -10.89 39.08
CA THR A 675 -85.98 -10.02 40.24
C THR A 675 -85.84 -8.57 39.78
N ASN A 676 -86.65 -7.68 40.35
CA ASN A 676 -86.52 -6.26 40.06
C ASN A 676 -85.18 -5.74 40.61
N PRO A 677 -84.25 -5.25 39.74
CA PRO A 677 -82.92 -4.82 40.16
C PRO A 677 -82.89 -3.51 40.96
N LEU A 678 -83.96 -2.70 40.94
CA LEU A 678 -84.06 -1.47 41.74
C LEU A 678 -84.68 -1.73 43.11
N ASN A 679 -85.72 -2.55 43.16
CA ASN A 679 -86.38 -2.96 44.38
C ASN A 679 -87.03 -4.33 44.18
N PRO A 680 -86.46 -5.41 44.75
CA PRO A 680 -86.97 -6.77 44.56
C PRO A 680 -88.45 -6.96 44.92
N ASN A 681 -89.03 -6.12 45.78
CA ASN A 681 -90.42 -6.23 46.21
C ASN A 681 -91.43 -5.46 45.32
N ASP A 682 -90.95 -4.60 44.41
CA ASP A 682 -91.79 -3.97 43.39
C ASP A 682 -91.90 -4.91 42.19
N VAL A 683 -92.92 -5.74 42.21
CA VAL A 683 -93.13 -6.83 41.25
C VAL A 683 -93.56 -6.28 39.90
N ASP A 684 -94.27 -5.15 39.89
CA ASP A 684 -94.85 -4.62 38.65
C ASP A 684 -94.20 -3.40 38.04
N ARG A 685 -93.07 -2.97 38.62
CA ARG A 685 -92.27 -1.84 38.12
C ARG A 685 -93.05 -0.53 38.18
N SER A 686 -94.05 -0.43 39.05
CA SER A 686 -94.79 0.81 39.24
C SER A 686 -93.99 1.87 39.99
N GLY A 687 -92.89 1.48 40.65
CA GLY A 687 -92.05 2.33 41.48
C GLY A 687 -92.47 2.35 42.96
N ASP A 688 -93.62 1.78 43.31
CA ASP A 688 -94.13 1.65 44.67
C ASP A 688 -94.42 0.18 44.99
N VAL A 689 -94.06 -0.28 46.20
CA VAL A 689 -94.50 -1.61 46.66
C VAL A 689 -95.91 -1.49 47.21
N THR A 690 -96.86 -2.12 46.54
CA THR A 690 -98.29 -2.08 46.88
C THR A 690 -98.82 -3.49 47.14
N ALA A 691 -100.03 -3.58 47.68
CA ALA A 691 -100.75 -4.86 47.75
C ALA A 691 -100.98 -5.49 46.35
N GLY A 692 -100.90 -4.70 45.27
CA GLY A 692 -100.96 -5.17 43.89
C GLY A 692 -99.77 -6.04 43.51
N ASP A 693 -98.58 -5.76 44.05
CA ASP A 693 -97.35 -6.54 43.82
C ASP A 693 -97.46 -7.93 44.44
N ALA A 694 -97.92 -8.01 45.68
CA ALA A 694 -98.17 -9.28 46.35
C ALA A 694 -99.24 -10.10 45.60
N LEU A 695 -100.29 -9.43 45.11
CA LEU A 695 -101.35 -10.09 44.36
C LEU A 695 -100.85 -10.68 43.03
N LYS A 696 -99.90 -10.03 42.36
CA LYS A 696 -99.31 -10.54 41.10
C LYS A 696 -98.54 -11.83 41.30
N VAL A 697 -97.75 -11.92 42.38
CA VAL A 697 -97.06 -13.16 42.76
C VAL A 697 -98.06 -14.24 43.16
N ILE A 698 -99.08 -13.92 43.98
CA ILE A 698 -100.13 -14.87 44.39
C ILE A 698 -100.92 -15.39 43.19
N ASN A 699 -101.24 -14.52 42.23
CA ASN A 699 -101.93 -14.91 41.01
C ASN A 699 -101.08 -15.89 40.19
N ARG A 700 -99.78 -15.62 40.01
CA ARG A 700 -98.87 -16.55 39.33
C ARG A 700 -98.76 -17.90 40.04
N LEU A 701 -98.70 -17.91 41.38
CA LEU A 701 -98.69 -19.15 42.19
C LEU A 701 -99.99 -19.95 42.06
N SER A 702 -101.11 -19.29 41.75
CA SER A 702 -102.42 -19.91 41.60
C SER A 702 -102.67 -20.50 40.20
N GLU A 703 -101.78 -20.24 39.24
CA GLU A 703 -101.84 -20.77 37.87
C GLU A 703 -101.13 -22.14 37.77
N PRO A 704 -101.62 -23.08 36.94
CA PRO A 704 -100.94 -24.37 36.75
C PRO A 704 -99.57 -24.19 36.08
N GLY A 705 -98.48 -24.50 36.81
CA GLY A 705 -97.10 -24.31 36.34
C GLY A 705 -96.27 -23.30 37.15
N GLY A 706 -96.50 -23.20 38.47
CA GLY A 706 -95.61 -22.49 39.39
C GLY A 706 -94.35 -23.32 39.71
N GLY A 707 -93.21 -22.66 39.86
CA GLY A 707 -91.88 -23.28 39.95
C GLY A 707 -90.87 -22.38 39.25
N THR A 708 -90.27 -22.85 38.16
CA THR A 708 -89.17 -22.15 37.48
C THR A 708 -89.65 -21.09 36.49
N LEU A 709 -88.99 -19.92 36.48
CA LEU A 709 -89.18 -18.91 35.45
C LEU A 709 -88.18 -19.13 34.30
N GLU A 710 -88.63 -19.77 33.22
CA GLU A 710 -87.81 -19.88 32.01
C GLU A 710 -87.78 -18.56 31.24
N VAL A 711 -86.59 -18.16 30.79
CA VAL A 711 -86.44 -17.01 29.91
C VAL A 711 -86.66 -17.45 28.46
N SER A 712 -87.73 -16.96 27.81
CA SER A 712 -88.02 -17.19 26.39
C SER A 712 -87.92 -15.88 25.61
N GLU A 713 -87.25 -15.88 24.45
CA GLU A 713 -87.10 -14.72 23.55
C GLU A 713 -88.44 -14.08 23.15
N THR A 714 -89.55 -14.83 23.22
CA THR A 714 -90.88 -14.35 22.81
C THR A 714 -91.67 -13.63 23.90
N ASP A 715 -91.24 -13.70 25.17
CA ASP A 715 -91.98 -13.17 26.32
C ASP A 715 -91.47 -11.80 26.79
N PHE A 716 -90.88 -11.02 25.89
CA PHE A 716 -90.25 -9.74 26.20
C PHE A 716 -91.09 -8.50 25.83
N PRO A 717 -91.21 -7.51 26.75
CA PRO A 717 -90.68 -7.53 28.11
C PRO A 717 -91.50 -8.45 29.03
N PRO A 718 -90.86 -9.16 29.99
CA PRO A 718 -91.61 -9.93 30.96
C PRO A 718 -92.54 -9.00 31.74
N PRO A 719 -93.83 -9.36 31.90
CA PRO A 719 -94.83 -8.43 32.36
C PRO A 719 -94.66 -8.03 33.84
N ASN A 720 -94.06 -8.89 34.68
CA ASN A 720 -93.79 -8.62 36.10
C ASN A 720 -92.51 -9.35 36.59
N TYR A 721 -91.82 -8.77 37.57
CA TYR A 721 -90.70 -9.36 38.32
C TYR A 721 -91.22 -10.22 39.47
N LEU A 722 -91.63 -11.46 39.16
CA LEU A 722 -92.39 -12.32 40.07
C LEU A 722 -91.52 -13.03 41.12
N ASP A 723 -90.20 -13.05 40.92
CA ASP A 723 -89.21 -13.62 41.85
C ASP A 723 -88.57 -12.48 42.66
N THR A 724 -89.18 -12.19 43.81
CA THR A 724 -88.66 -11.19 44.76
C THR A 724 -87.58 -11.79 45.67
N SER A 725 -87.45 -13.12 45.65
CA SER A 725 -86.54 -13.88 46.48
C SER A 725 -85.13 -13.88 45.89
N GLY A 726 -85.04 -13.83 44.56
CA GLY A 726 -83.83 -13.98 43.78
C GLY A 726 -83.32 -15.41 43.85
N ASP A 727 -84.19 -16.40 43.68
CA ASP A 727 -83.78 -17.82 43.63
C ASP A 727 -84.11 -18.51 42.30
N GLY A 728 -84.65 -17.75 41.33
CA GLY A 728 -85.04 -18.22 40.01
C GLY A 728 -86.41 -18.89 39.96
N GLU A 729 -87.10 -19.01 41.10
CA GLU A 729 -88.38 -19.69 41.23
C GLU A 729 -89.46 -18.71 41.73
N VAL A 730 -90.71 -18.89 41.29
CA VAL A 730 -91.86 -18.20 41.92
C VAL A 730 -92.43 -19.10 42.99
N THR A 731 -92.19 -18.75 44.25
CA THR A 731 -92.62 -19.49 45.43
C THR A 731 -93.51 -18.66 46.35
N ALA A 732 -94.09 -19.30 47.36
CA ALA A 732 -94.83 -18.58 48.40
C ALA A 732 -93.94 -17.60 49.19
N LEU A 733 -92.61 -17.79 49.18
CA LEU A 733 -91.66 -16.88 49.80
C LEU A 733 -91.69 -15.51 49.12
N ASP A 734 -91.87 -15.48 47.81
CA ASP A 734 -91.90 -14.24 47.03
C ASP A 734 -93.09 -13.36 47.42
N ALA A 735 -94.28 -13.97 47.49
CA ALA A 735 -95.47 -13.27 47.94
C ALA A 735 -95.31 -12.81 49.40
N LEU A 736 -94.66 -13.62 50.24
CA LEU A 736 -94.42 -13.30 51.64
C LEU A 736 -93.46 -12.11 51.81
N ARG A 737 -92.41 -12.00 50.98
CA ARG A 737 -91.48 -10.87 51.01
C ARG A 737 -92.20 -9.55 50.77
N VAL A 738 -93.07 -9.50 49.76
CA VAL A 738 -93.88 -8.31 49.46
C VAL A 738 -94.89 -8.01 50.58
N ILE A 739 -95.60 -9.02 51.09
CA ILE A 739 -96.58 -8.83 52.18
C ILE A 739 -95.90 -8.34 53.47
N ASN A 740 -94.75 -8.92 53.83
CA ASN A 740 -94.00 -8.49 55.01
C ASN A 740 -93.48 -7.06 54.82
N TYR A 741 -92.96 -6.73 53.63
CA TYR A 741 -92.55 -5.36 53.31
C TYR A 741 -93.71 -4.37 53.50
N LEU A 742 -94.93 -4.71 53.05
CA LEU A 742 -96.13 -3.89 53.23
C LEU A 742 -96.59 -3.82 54.68
N SER A 743 -96.48 -4.90 55.45
CA SER A 743 -96.85 -4.93 56.87
C SER A 743 -95.89 -4.12 57.72
N ASP A 744 -94.60 -4.12 57.39
CA ASP A 744 -93.58 -3.36 58.10
C ASP A 744 -93.64 -1.86 57.73
N ASN A 745 -94.15 -1.51 56.54
CA ASN A 745 -94.21 -0.13 56.03
C ASN A 745 -95.64 0.49 55.93
N GLY A 746 -96.71 -0.24 56.28
CA GLY A 746 -98.10 0.15 56.02
C GLY A 746 -98.85 0.82 57.18
N SER A 747 -98.85 2.15 57.25
CA SER A 747 -99.82 2.95 58.01
C SER A 747 -100.50 4.00 57.13
N SER A 748 -101.37 3.53 56.21
CA SER A 748 -102.45 4.35 55.64
C SER A 748 -103.51 3.46 55.00
N GLY A 749 -104.68 3.34 55.65
CA GLY A 749 -105.85 2.62 55.16
C GLY A 749 -107.04 2.83 56.10
N GLU A 750 -108.08 3.50 55.61
CA GLU A 750 -109.20 4.14 56.35
C GLU A 750 -110.29 3.19 56.93
N GLY A 751 -110.75 3.49 58.17
CA GLY A 751 -112.08 3.24 58.80
C GLY A 751 -112.59 1.79 59.04
N GLU A 752 -113.26 1.37 60.13
CA GLU A 752 -113.94 1.98 61.29
C GLU A 752 -114.26 0.86 62.32
N PHE A 753 -114.55 1.23 63.57
CA PHE A 753 -114.47 0.42 64.81
C PHE A 753 -115.54 -0.68 65.02
N VAL A 754 -115.16 -1.79 65.69
CA VAL A 754 -115.94 -2.35 66.84
C VAL A 754 -115.05 -3.03 67.91
N SER A 755 -114.99 -2.37 69.07
CA SER A 755 -114.93 -2.85 70.48
C SER A 755 -114.61 -4.32 70.85
N SER A 756 -113.50 -4.45 71.59
CA SER A 756 -113.28 -5.16 72.88
C SER A 756 -113.47 -6.68 72.99
N ALA A 757 -112.36 -7.41 73.20
CA ALA A 757 -112.22 -8.39 74.29
C ALA A 757 -110.73 -8.69 74.59
N THR A 758 -110.25 -8.12 75.67
CA THR A 758 -109.10 -8.52 76.50
C THR A 758 -108.98 -10.03 76.76
N LEU A 759 -107.77 -10.60 76.84
CA LEU A 759 -107.21 -11.20 78.08
C LEU A 759 -105.82 -11.87 77.93
N PHE A 760 -104.87 -11.37 78.75
CA PHE A 760 -103.68 -11.97 79.41
C PHE A 760 -102.50 -12.62 78.66
N VAL A 761 -101.38 -11.88 78.63
CA VAL A 761 -100.16 -12.04 79.47
C VAL A 761 -99.62 -13.46 79.69
N ARG A 762 -98.35 -13.68 79.30
CA ARG A 762 -97.21 -13.83 80.23
C ARG A 762 -95.85 -13.77 79.52
N ASP A 763 -95.13 -12.72 79.84
CA ASP A 763 -93.66 -12.65 79.91
C ASP A 763 -93.16 -13.65 80.99
N PRO A 764 -91.90 -14.11 80.95
CA PRO A 764 -90.82 -13.27 81.49
C PRO A 764 -89.45 -13.36 80.78
N ALA A 765 -88.82 -12.19 80.64
CA ALA A 765 -87.54 -11.74 81.23
C ALA A 765 -86.31 -12.69 81.13
N VAL A 766 -85.24 -12.31 80.42
CA VAL A 766 -84.14 -11.40 80.84
C VAL A 766 -83.36 -11.95 82.06
N ASN A 767 -82.10 -12.37 81.88
CA ASN A 767 -80.93 -11.49 82.01
C ASN A 767 -79.60 -12.25 81.95
N SER A 768 -78.64 -11.61 81.27
CA SER A 768 -77.20 -11.45 81.56
C SER A 768 -76.38 -12.53 82.27
N ASP A 769 -75.14 -12.62 81.75
CA ASP A 769 -73.86 -12.57 82.47
C ASP A 769 -73.06 -13.88 82.65
N ARG A 770 -71.84 -13.82 82.07
CA ARG A 770 -70.52 -14.32 82.53
C ARG A 770 -69.91 -15.56 81.85
N GLU A 771 -68.92 -15.24 81.00
CA GLU A 771 -67.57 -15.83 80.84
C GLU A 771 -66.90 -16.29 82.18
N PRO A 772 -65.72 -16.98 82.22
CA PRO A 772 -64.69 -17.20 81.16
C PRO A 772 -64.15 -18.66 81.11
N GLN A 773 -63.17 -18.96 80.24
CA GLN A 773 -61.89 -19.67 80.56
C GLN A 773 -61.03 -19.89 79.28
N VAL A 774 -60.09 -18.96 79.06
CA VAL A 774 -58.65 -19.07 78.71
C VAL A 774 -58.09 -20.27 77.88
N TYR A 775 -57.41 -19.87 76.79
CA TYR A 775 -56.36 -20.42 75.88
C TYR A 775 -55.23 -21.33 76.47
N PRO A 776 -54.23 -21.89 75.72
CA PRO A 776 -53.79 -21.67 74.31
C PRO A 776 -53.28 -22.90 73.47
N SER A 777 -52.86 -22.58 72.23
CA SER A 777 -51.74 -23.13 71.39
C SER A 777 -51.90 -24.39 70.52
N ALA A 778 -52.03 -24.14 69.20
CA ALA A 778 -51.14 -24.51 68.09
C ALA A 778 -50.85 -25.99 67.66
N ILE A 779 -50.74 -26.12 66.31
CA ILE A 779 -49.96 -27.04 65.45
C ILE A 779 -50.56 -28.42 65.03
N ASN A 780 -50.63 -28.60 63.68
CA ASN A 780 -50.70 -29.75 62.75
C ASN A 780 -50.96 -31.20 63.23
N GLU A 781 -51.69 -32.00 62.44
CA GLU A 781 -51.19 -32.83 61.32
C GLU A 781 -52.10 -34.07 60.99
N PHE A 782 -51.93 -34.60 59.77
CA PHE A 782 -52.43 -35.85 59.14
C PHE A 782 -53.85 -35.84 58.56
N GLY A 783 -54.11 -36.27 57.33
CA GLY A 783 -53.32 -37.02 56.33
C GLY A 783 -54.30 -37.93 55.58
N ILE A 784 -54.33 -37.92 54.24
CA ILE A 784 -55.20 -38.83 53.48
C ILE A 784 -54.50 -39.27 52.18
N GLU A 785 -54.41 -40.59 51.98
CA GLU A 785 -53.95 -41.28 50.76
C GLU A 785 -54.90 -41.05 49.56
N PRO A 786 -54.55 -41.51 48.34
CA PRO A 786 -55.15 -42.78 47.93
C PRO A 786 -54.29 -43.74 47.10
N LEU A 787 -54.83 -44.95 47.05
CA LEU A 787 -54.37 -46.20 46.46
C LEU A 787 -54.29 -46.24 44.92
N THR A 788 -53.31 -47.02 44.49
CA THR A 788 -53.01 -47.57 43.16
C THR A 788 -54.16 -48.35 42.48
N THR A 789 -54.21 -48.37 41.14
CA THR A 789 -54.34 -49.62 40.34
C THR A 789 -53.82 -49.47 38.90
N LYS A 790 -53.09 -50.50 38.45
CA LYS A 790 -52.48 -50.72 37.12
C LYS A 790 -53.49 -51.14 36.03
N ARG A 791 -53.21 -50.80 34.76
CA ARG A 791 -53.10 -51.69 33.55
C ARG A 791 -52.96 -50.81 32.29
N ASN A 792 -51.81 -50.81 31.62
CA ASN A 792 -51.44 -51.67 30.47
C ASN A 792 -52.41 -51.59 29.28
N ILE A 793 -51.99 -50.93 28.19
CA ILE A 793 -51.83 -51.48 26.83
C ILE A 793 -50.81 -50.57 26.10
N ASP A 794 -49.71 -51.17 25.68
CA ASP A 794 -48.74 -50.62 24.72
C ASP A 794 -48.54 -51.68 23.63
N ALA A 795 -48.47 -51.23 22.38
CA ALA A 795 -47.96 -51.90 21.18
C ALA A 795 -48.08 -50.88 20.04
N THR A 796 -47.08 -50.51 19.24
CA THR A 796 -45.93 -51.28 18.75
C THR A 796 -44.93 -50.38 18.01
N LYS A 797 -43.63 -50.73 18.14
CA LYS A 797 -42.58 -50.84 17.08
C LYS A 797 -42.14 -49.54 16.37
N THR A 798 -40.85 -49.26 16.13
CA THR A 798 -39.66 -50.10 15.93
C THR A 798 -38.44 -49.19 15.98
N HIS A 799 -37.37 -49.54 16.70
CA HIS A 799 -36.04 -48.91 16.53
C HIS A 799 -35.00 -50.03 16.47
N VAL A 800 -34.24 -50.06 15.37
CA VAL A 800 -33.15 -51.01 15.11
C VAL A 800 -31.83 -50.26 15.29
N GLN A 801 -30.95 -50.96 15.99
CA GLN A 801 -29.53 -50.79 16.35
C GLN A 801 -28.62 -49.89 15.48
N PRO A 802 -27.50 -49.39 16.08
CA PRO A 802 -26.47 -48.58 15.43
C PRO A 802 -25.33 -49.43 14.83
N MET A 803 -24.68 -48.87 13.82
CA MET A 803 -23.41 -49.28 13.20
C MET A 803 -22.93 -48.07 12.38
N GLU A 804 -21.68 -47.78 12.12
CA GLU A 804 -20.36 -48.11 12.63
C GLU A 804 -19.47 -47.11 11.86
N LEU A 805 -18.46 -46.52 12.52
CA LEU A 805 -17.51 -45.61 11.87
C LEU A 805 -16.85 -46.31 10.67
N VAL A 806 -16.88 -45.65 9.52
CA VAL A 806 -15.96 -45.94 8.42
C VAL A 806 -15.11 -44.69 8.19
N GLN A 807 -13.86 -44.76 8.62
CA GLN A 807 -12.78 -43.91 8.11
C GLN A 807 -12.48 -44.31 6.66
N VAL A 808 -12.40 -43.33 5.76
CA VAL A 808 -11.64 -43.47 4.53
C VAL A 808 -10.74 -42.25 4.39
N ASN A 809 -9.44 -42.55 4.28
CA ASN A 809 -8.35 -41.64 3.97
C ASN A 809 -8.56 -40.95 2.61
N ASP A 810 -8.29 -39.66 2.54
CA ASP A 810 -7.88 -39.00 1.29
C ASP A 810 -6.36 -38.81 1.29
N GLN A 811 -5.72 -39.39 0.27
CA GLN A 811 -4.35 -39.12 -0.14
C GLN A 811 -4.37 -38.36 -1.49
N GLU A 812 -3.60 -37.27 -1.51
CA GLU A 812 -2.76 -36.76 -2.60
C GLU A 812 -3.26 -36.80 -4.06
N ARG A 813 -3.48 -35.60 -4.61
CA ARG A 813 -2.94 -35.07 -5.89
C ARG A 813 -3.60 -33.70 -6.12
N GLY A 814 -2.91 -32.60 -6.43
CA GLY A 814 -1.69 -32.47 -7.20
C GLY A 814 -1.99 -31.62 -8.45
N GLU A 815 -1.67 -30.32 -8.33
CA GLU A 815 -1.22 -29.38 -9.38
C GLU A 815 -2.17 -28.81 -10.45
N SER A 816 -1.90 -27.50 -10.70
CA SER A 816 -2.08 -26.71 -11.94
C SER A 816 -3.49 -26.14 -12.18
N SER A 817 -3.73 -24.86 -12.50
CA SER A 817 -2.92 -23.85 -13.21
C SER A 817 -3.40 -22.42 -12.95
N LYS A 818 -2.47 -21.47 -13.08
CA LYS A 818 -2.67 -20.05 -13.46
C LYS A 818 -3.80 -19.86 -14.50
N ALA A 819 -4.63 -18.82 -14.32
CA ALA A 819 -5.05 -17.88 -15.37
C ALA A 819 -6.13 -16.88 -14.87
N THR A 820 -5.70 -15.61 -14.74
CA THR A 820 -6.35 -14.36 -15.21
C THR A 820 -7.87 -14.17 -15.11
N GLU A 821 -8.20 -13.04 -14.47
CA GLU A 821 -9.44 -12.27 -14.57
C GLU A 821 -9.95 -12.11 -16.02
N ALA A 822 -11.25 -12.32 -16.22
CA ALA A 822 -12.07 -11.53 -17.13
C ALA A 822 -13.57 -11.84 -16.95
N THR A 823 -14.30 -10.79 -16.58
CA THR A 823 -15.68 -10.46 -17.02
C THR A 823 -16.86 -11.31 -16.53
N THR A 824 -17.46 -10.80 -15.45
CA THR A 824 -18.90 -10.70 -15.19
C THR A 824 -19.73 -10.43 -16.45
N LEU A 825 -20.48 -11.42 -16.94
CA LEU A 825 -21.80 -11.21 -17.57
C LEU A 825 -22.57 -12.54 -17.85
N GLU A 826 -22.81 -13.40 -16.85
CA GLU A 826 -23.70 -14.57 -17.08
C GLU A 826 -24.31 -15.15 -15.79
N PHE A 827 -24.94 -14.28 -14.97
CA PHE A 827 -25.64 -14.70 -13.75
C PHE A 827 -27.07 -14.15 -13.61
N LEU A 828 -27.77 -14.00 -14.74
CA LEU A 828 -29.17 -13.54 -14.77
C LEU A 828 -30.15 -14.47 -15.50
N ASP A 829 -29.71 -15.67 -15.88
CA ASP A 829 -30.58 -16.69 -16.51
C ASP A 829 -30.78 -17.97 -15.67
N GLN A 830 -30.05 -18.13 -14.54
CA GLN A 830 -30.15 -19.33 -13.69
C GLN A 830 -31.16 -19.20 -12.53
N VAL A 831 -31.66 -17.99 -12.24
CA VAL A 831 -32.64 -17.76 -11.15
C VAL A 831 -34.10 -17.87 -11.63
N TYR A 832 -34.34 -17.85 -12.96
CA TYR A 832 -35.70 -17.94 -13.52
C TYR A 832 -36.20 -19.37 -13.81
N ALA A 833 -35.38 -20.40 -13.56
CA ALA A 833 -35.70 -21.79 -13.91
C ALA A 833 -36.24 -22.65 -12.74
N ASP A 834 -36.07 -22.23 -11.48
CA ASP A 834 -36.53 -23.00 -10.30
C ASP A 834 -37.82 -22.47 -9.65
N TRP A 835 -38.42 -21.39 -10.17
CA TRP A 835 -39.76 -20.95 -9.78
C TRP A 835 -40.90 -21.56 -10.63
N ARG A 836 -40.58 -22.49 -11.54
CA ARG A 836 -41.56 -23.14 -12.44
C ARG A 836 -41.49 -24.68 -12.44
N ARG A 837 -40.98 -25.27 -11.36
CA ARG A 837 -41.05 -26.72 -11.12
C ARG A 837 -41.77 -27.07 -9.84
#